data_AF-A0A930VAR6-F1
#
_entry.id   AF-A0A930VAR6-F1
#
_cell.length_a   1.000
_cell.length_b   1.000
_cell.length_c   1.000
_cell.angle_alpha   90.00
_cell.angle_beta   90.00
_cell.angle_gamma   90.00
#
_symmetry.space_group_name_H-M   'P 1'
#
loop_
_entity.id
_entity.type
_entity.pdbx_description
1 polymer ?
#
loop_
_entity_poly.entity_id
_entity_poly.type
_entity_poly.pdbx_seq_one_letter_code
_entity_poly.pdbx_strand_id
1 'polypeptide(L)'
;MADPALETAAFRVRWLAFVRGWTAEPDPQRRRALIDRVLSEGLDAGISESGADPRDDAADALVDPADRMACEHDLVAASAIFNDYGYMWHSRELHWQFCGHHEGLRHFIRFGWKELRNPSLDFDVWWYWTTYLDPAGEDVNPLVHYLAEGRLQGLEPLPPVLPVREVPPAVERPRRACLLAGFDGDGMVDDYVVEYVAELSRHADVFYLADCSLEEGELDKLAPYTKGRWAIRHGRYDFGSYAMLARDLVGWDTLAEYDEVLLTNDSSYLLRPLDEVFATMDARPAHWWGLQATDDHFRPGDQERLGRRLRVTDLVTESRERRPWRMSDSFHVGSYFMVLRSEVLADPELRRRLETVARQSDKNSIIRKYEIGISSYLTLAGYHVETFIDGVLPFHPIYRESVFELIEEGFPFIKRQFLHENPFHVVDLHRWKKRVLALTPGADVDAMERNLWRVSPSFNLNRALSVRRLPGVWFHREELIGPDNFDDLERFVPRFDHWWVFPVDPRTGRVGGHLRAVFEAVRHDPTIKKVIIGPTENPGIGGANVAAVLAESQGAQWYLLRAGVIFVNEGPRADVAHPLQPRKHRFVDVGHTTALLAFGNGLPREADEVSQLRLRERLHDLDLTRLVCASSERQSMALAPQVLSPHSPKRRVTGSPRADLLLRPEEALAPDLRAQLDLLRRARAGRRLVVWAPADRDTSPVPRLDAEQLRWLRDRAAEHGAVVGVRPPRRERPSDPVLGLDLAEVREAGLLVLSHRVLPDTEMVLRSADALVGDYTDDLIDYLVLDRPVAAYAPDLEEVTAFPGLVHDLADVVPGPVLRTWDELRASFDGLLAEPSAEQRARHARVRDELHRYVDGRSAARVVRLVQERYLPIEEWLAEAAT
;
A
#
# COMPACT_ATOMS: atom_id res chain seq x y z
N MET A 1 38.79 -5.41 8.98
CA MET A 1 37.75 -6.41 9.32
C MET A 1 37.36 -7.09 8.04
N ALA A 2 37.06 -8.39 8.08
CA ALA A 2 36.43 -9.06 6.96
C ALA A 2 35.05 -8.42 6.69
N ASP A 3 34.52 -8.60 5.48
CA ASP A 3 33.20 -8.12 5.10
C ASP A 3 32.12 -8.89 5.88
N PRO A 4 31.33 -8.23 6.76
CA PRO A 4 30.30 -8.90 7.55
C PRO A 4 29.27 -9.67 6.71
N ALA A 5 29.03 -9.25 5.46
CA ALA A 5 28.15 -9.95 4.54
C ALA A 5 28.72 -11.30 4.12
N LEU A 6 30.03 -11.36 3.81
CA LEU A 6 30.70 -12.60 3.47
C LEU A 6 30.80 -13.55 4.68
N GLU A 7 31.06 -13.01 5.88
CA GLU A 7 31.09 -13.82 7.10
C GLU A 7 29.71 -14.40 7.45
N THR A 8 28.65 -13.59 7.31
CA THR A 8 27.27 -14.03 7.54
C THR A 8 26.86 -15.11 6.55
N ALA A 9 27.17 -14.94 5.26
CA ALA A 9 26.91 -15.95 4.24
C ALA A 9 27.67 -17.25 4.50
N ALA A 10 28.95 -17.16 4.90
CA ALA A 10 29.75 -18.34 5.24
C ALA A 10 29.20 -19.07 6.47
N PHE A 11 28.76 -18.33 7.49
CA PHE A 11 28.08 -18.90 8.65
C PHE A 11 26.78 -19.62 8.24
N ARG A 12 25.93 -18.99 7.42
CA ARG A 12 24.66 -19.58 6.96
C ARG A 12 24.88 -20.94 6.32
N VAL A 13 25.88 -21.08 5.45
CA VAL A 13 26.18 -22.37 4.79
C VAL A 13 26.54 -23.45 5.81
N ARG A 14 27.42 -23.15 6.78
CA ARG A 14 27.80 -24.10 7.84
C ARG A 14 26.61 -24.44 8.74
N TRP A 15 25.81 -23.44 9.10
CA TRP A 15 24.63 -23.61 9.94
C TRP A 15 23.59 -24.53 9.29
N LEU A 16 23.25 -24.31 8.02
CA LEU A 16 22.31 -25.17 7.29
C LEU A 16 22.81 -26.60 7.14
N ALA A 17 24.12 -26.79 6.97
CA ALA A 17 24.71 -28.13 6.94
C ALA A 17 24.60 -28.82 8.30
N PHE A 18 24.82 -28.10 9.40
CA PHE A 18 24.60 -28.62 10.75
C PHE A 18 23.12 -29.00 10.97
N VAL A 19 22.18 -28.14 10.57
CA VAL A 19 20.73 -28.41 10.68
C VAL A 19 20.37 -29.71 9.96
N ARG A 20 20.87 -29.95 8.73
CA ARG A 20 20.64 -31.23 8.03
C ARG A 20 21.15 -32.44 8.81
N GLY A 21 22.36 -32.35 9.36
CA GLY A 21 22.94 -33.42 10.17
C GLY A 21 22.13 -33.68 11.45
N TRP A 22 21.66 -32.61 12.09
CA TRP A 22 20.83 -32.67 13.27
C TRP A 22 19.45 -33.28 12.98
N THR A 23 18.79 -32.89 11.89
CA THR A 23 17.48 -33.44 11.47
C THR A 23 17.57 -34.91 11.09
N ALA A 24 18.67 -35.33 10.45
CA ALA A 24 18.88 -36.72 10.04
C ALA A 24 19.13 -37.69 11.21
N GLU A 25 19.39 -37.19 12.42
CA GLU A 25 19.63 -38.01 13.61
C GLU A 25 18.30 -38.34 14.33
N PRO A 26 17.81 -39.60 14.26
CA PRO A 26 16.53 -39.96 14.86
C PRO A 26 16.57 -40.00 16.39
N ASP A 27 17.74 -40.20 17.02
CA ASP A 27 17.88 -40.32 18.48
C ASP A 27 17.89 -38.93 19.16
N PRO A 28 16.89 -38.59 20.02
CA PRO A 28 16.86 -37.32 20.73
C PRO A 28 18.08 -37.07 21.62
N GLN A 29 18.69 -38.10 22.22
CA GLN A 29 19.87 -37.93 23.07
C GLN A 29 21.10 -37.55 22.25
N ARG A 30 21.24 -38.12 21.04
CA ARG A 30 22.32 -37.77 20.12
C ARG A 30 22.12 -36.39 19.52
N ARG A 31 20.88 -36.02 19.15
CA ARG A 31 20.54 -34.64 18.76
C ARG A 31 20.90 -33.63 19.85
N ARG A 32 20.62 -33.96 21.12
CA ARG A 32 21.03 -33.13 22.25
C ARG A 32 22.54 -33.00 22.36
N ALA A 33 23.28 -34.12 22.22
CA ALA A 33 24.74 -34.11 22.25
C ALA A 33 25.37 -33.28 21.11
N LEU A 34 24.75 -33.25 19.92
CA LEU A 34 25.18 -32.37 18.81
C LEU A 34 25.03 -30.89 19.19
N ILE A 35 23.91 -30.51 19.80
CA ILE A 35 23.67 -29.14 20.28
C ILE A 35 24.67 -28.76 21.37
N ASP A 36 24.88 -29.64 22.36
CA ASP A 36 25.82 -29.37 23.45
C ASP A 36 27.26 -29.21 22.92
N ARG A 37 27.63 -29.98 21.88
CA ARG A 37 28.92 -29.81 21.18
C ARG A 37 29.04 -28.45 20.52
N VAL A 38 28.03 -28.00 19.79
CA VAL A 38 28.04 -26.66 19.15
C VAL A 38 28.20 -25.56 20.20
N LEU A 39 27.55 -25.66 21.36
CA LEU A 39 27.69 -24.68 22.43
C LEU A 39 29.07 -24.64 23.10
N SER A 40 29.81 -25.76 23.10
CA SER A 40 31.13 -25.88 23.73
C SER A 40 32.30 -25.67 22.77
N GLU A 41 32.18 -26.15 21.54
CA GLU A 41 33.27 -26.25 20.56
C GLU A 41 33.03 -25.38 19.32
N GLY A 42 31.78 -24.97 19.08
CA GLY A 42 31.38 -24.19 17.91
C GLY A 42 30.97 -25.05 16.73
N LEU A 43 30.65 -24.42 15.59
CA LEU A 43 30.42 -25.15 14.34
C LEU A 43 31.75 -25.69 13.77
N ASP A 44 31.76 -26.96 13.37
CA ASP A 44 32.94 -27.60 12.77
C ASP A 44 33.39 -26.87 11.48
N ALA A 45 34.66 -26.46 11.43
CA ALA A 45 35.26 -25.79 10.28
C ALA A 45 35.39 -26.69 9.03
N GLY A 46 35.16 -28.00 9.15
CA GLY A 46 35.41 -29.02 8.11
C GLY A 46 34.31 -29.21 7.05
N ILE A 47 33.22 -28.43 7.07
CA ILE A 47 32.06 -28.62 6.16
C ILE A 47 32.16 -27.72 4.88
N SER A 48 33.28 -27.03 4.68
CA SER A 48 33.50 -26.09 3.56
C SER A 48 34.22 -26.70 2.34
N GLU A 49 34.03 -27.98 2.01
CA GLU A 49 34.68 -28.63 0.84
C GLU A 49 33.73 -28.95 -0.33
N SER A 50 32.61 -28.24 -0.50
CA SER A 50 32.00 -28.11 -1.83
C SER A 50 32.21 -26.70 -2.34
N GLY A 51 32.91 -26.55 -3.46
CA GLY A 51 33.18 -25.28 -4.15
C GLY A 51 31.94 -24.59 -4.74
N ALA A 52 30.83 -24.61 -4.02
CA ALA A 52 29.61 -23.87 -4.32
C ALA A 52 29.79 -22.41 -3.87
N ASP A 53 29.25 -21.47 -4.65
CA ASP A 53 29.25 -20.06 -4.27
C ASP A 53 28.45 -19.90 -2.96
N PRO A 54 29.00 -19.29 -1.90
CA PRO A 54 28.26 -19.03 -0.65
C PRO A 54 27.03 -18.13 -0.85
N ARG A 55 26.84 -17.55 -2.04
CA ARG A 55 25.64 -16.79 -2.47
C ARG A 55 24.62 -17.61 -3.28
N ASP A 56 24.83 -18.92 -3.45
CA ASP A 56 23.94 -19.78 -4.22
C ASP A 56 22.71 -20.22 -3.40
N ASP A 57 21.51 -19.79 -3.80
CA ASP A 57 20.23 -20.05 -3.13
C ASP A 57 19.80 -21.53 -3.19
N ALA A 58 20.47 -22.36 -3.99
CA ALA A 58 20.18 -23.79 -4.12
C ALA A 58 20.33 -24.58 -2.80
N ALA A 59 21.11 -24.08 -1.83
CA ALA A 59 21.29 -24.72 -0.52
C ALA A 59 20.08 -24.57 0.42
N ASP A 60 19.28 -23.51 0.26
CA ASP A 60 18.07 -23.27 1.07
C ASP A 60 16.92 -24.21 0.71
N ALA A 61 16.85 -24.65 -0.56
CA ALA A 61 15.80 -25.56 -1.03
C ALA A 61 15.89 -26.99 -0.43
N LEU A 62 16.96 -27.28 0.32
CA LEU A 62 17.26 -28.61 0.88
C LEU A 62 16.97 -28.75 2.39
N VAL A 63 16.53 -27.68 3.08
CA VAL A 63 16.20 -27.71 4.51
C VAL A 63 14.80 -27.18 4.73
N ASP A 64 13.93 -27.98 5.36
CA ASP A 64 12.59 -27.53 5.73
C ASP A 64 12.71 -26.39 6.78
N PRO A 65 12.06 -25.23 6.57
CA PRO A 65 12.02 -24.15 7.55
C PRO A 65 11.59 -24.60 8.96
N ALA A 66 10.71 -25.60 9.06
CA ALA A 66 10.28 -26.16 10.34
C ALA A 66 11.42 -26.87 11.07
N ASP A 67 12.25 -27.62 10.35
CA ASP A 67 13.41 -28.32 10.93
C ASP A 67 14.47 -27.34 11.40
N ARG A 68 14.73 -26.29 10.60
CA ARG A 68 15.61 -25.20 11.00
C ARG A 68 15.12 -24.54 12.29
N MET A 69 13.85 -24.16 12.36
CA MET A 69 13.28 -23.54 13.55
C MET A 69 13.32 -24.46 14.78
N ALA A 70 13.10 -25.77 14.60
CA ALA A 70 13.21 -26.74 15.69
C ALA A 70 14.66 -26.85 16.21
N CYS A 71 15.64 -26.89 15.32
CA CYS A 71 17.06 -26.92 15.69
C CYS A 71 17.48 -25.63 16.41
N GLU A 72 17.09 -24.45 15.90
CA GLU A 72 17.35 -23.16 16.55
C GLU A 72 16.70 -23.08 17.95
N HIS A 73 15.47 -23.58 18.08
CA HIS A 73 14.77 -23.66 19.37
C HIS A 73 15.57 -24.50 20.37
N ASP A 74 16.02 -25.69 19.98
CA ASP A 74 16.76 -26.59 20.87
C ASP A 74 18.13 -26.03 21.25
N LEU A 75 18.83 -25.35 20.31
CA LEU A 75 20.08 -24.64 20.59
C LEU A 75 19.90 -23.54 21.64
N VAL A 76 18.89 -22.68 21.45
CA VAL A 76 18.64 -21.57 22.37
C VAL A 76 18.15 -22.08 23.72
N ALA A 77 17.26 -23.08 23.75
CA ALA A 77 16.81 -23.72 24.99
C ALA A 77 17.99 -24.34 25.75
N ALA A 78 18.91 -25.00 25.05
CA ALA A 78 20.10 -25.62 25.62
C ALA A 78 21.06 -24.62 26.28
N SER A 79 21.16 -23.41 25.73
CA SER A 79 22.08 -22.39 26.22
C SER A 79 21.67 -21.74 27.55
N ALA A 80 20.39 -21.86 27.93
CA ALA A 80 19.77 -21.16 29.05
C ALA A 80 19.88 -19.61 29.02
N ILE A 81 20.26 -19.01 27.88
CA ILE A 81 20.37 -17.55 27.74
C ILE A 81 19.00 -16.86 27.60
N PHE A 82 17.99 -17.60 27.13
CA PHE A 82 16.64 -17.06 26.89
C PHE A 82 15.85 -16.98 28.19
N ASN A 83 15.39 -15.79 28.56
CA ASN A 83 14.58 -15.57 29.75
C ASN A 83 13.11 -15.41 29.36
N ASP A 84 12.40 -16.55 29.33
CA ASP A 84 11.00 -16.62 28.92
C ASP A 84 10.06 -15.75 29.75
N TYR A 85 10.26 -15.71 31.07
CA TYR A 85 9.44 -14.89 31.95
C TYR A 85 9.59 -13.39 31.66
N GLY A 86 10.83 -12.90 31.56
CA GLY A 86 11.11 -11.51 31.23
C GLY A 86 10.62 -11.15 29.84
N TYR A 87 10.87 -12.01 28.86
CA TYR A 87 10.41 -11.83 27.48
C TYR A 87 8.88 -11.67 27.40
N MET A 88 8.14 -12.56 28.05
CA MET A 88 6.66 -12.53 28.07
C MET A 88 6.11 -11.37 28.92
N TRP A 89 6.75 -11.04 30.04
CA TRP A 89 6.35 -9.92 30.90
C TRP A 89 6.42 -8.58 30.17
N HIS A 90 7.47 -8.40 29.37
CA HIS A 90 7.69 -7.20 28.57
C HIS A 90 7.00 -7.25 27.19
N SER A 91 6.30 -8.34 26.88
CA SER A 91 5.53 -8.53 25.64
C SER A 91 4.05 -8.83 25.97
N ARG A 92 3.39 -7.93 26.71
CA ARG A 92 2.04 -8.13 27.26
C ARG A 92 0.97 -8.43 26.20
N GLU A 93 1.17 -7.95 24.98
CA GLU A 93 0.36 -8.27 23.81
C GLU A 93 0.36 -9.77 23.47
N LEU A 94 1.47 -10.47 23.75
CA LEU A 94 1.60 -11.92 23.55
C LEU A 94 0.94 -12.70 24.68
N HIS A 95 0.86 -12.14 25.88
CA HIS A 95 0.25 -12.80 27.04
C HIS A 95 -1.21 -13.22 26.76
N TRP A 96 -1.95 -12.36 26.06
CA TRP A 96 -3.33 -12.64 25.65
C TRP A 96 -3.44 -13.60 24.46
N GLN A 97 -2.47 -13.57 23.53
CA GLN A 97 -2.44 -14.49 22.38
C GLN A 97 -2.16 -15.93 22.79
N PHE A 98 -1.34 -16.15 23.83
CA PHE A 98 -0.93 -17.48 24.27
C PHE A 98 -1.64 -17.97 25.53
N CYS A 99 -2.67 -17.26 26.03
CA CYS A 99 -3.46 -17.66 27.20
C CYS A 99 -2.61 -18.12 28.42
N GLY A 100 -1.47 -17.46 28.66
CA GLY A 100 -0.55 -17.81 29.76
C GLY A 100 0.34 -19.04 29.54
N HIS A 101 0.45 -19.58 28.34
CA HIS A 101 1.41 -20.66 28.02
C HIS A 101 2.82 -20.07 27.83
N HIS A 102 3.85 -20.73 28.38
CA HIS A 102 5.27 -20.37 28.28
C HIS A 102 5.84 -20.67 26.88
N GLU A 103 5.32 -20.01 25.83
CA GLU A 103 5.74 -20.17 24.44
C GLU A 103 6.62 -19.01 23.93
N GLY A 104 7.21 -18.21 24.83
CA GLY A 104 8.00 -17.04 24.47
C GLY A 104 9.23 -17.39 23.61
N LEU A 105 9.89 -18.52 23.89
CA LEU A 105 11.02 -18.98 23.07
C LEU A 105 10.59 -19.30 21.63
N ARG A 106 9.45 -19.99 21.45
CA ARG A 106 8.90 -20.29 20.12
C ARG A 106 8.58 -19.01 19.36
N HIS A 107 7.95 -18.05 20.03
CA HIS A 107 7.71 -16.73 19.46
C HIS A 107 9.02 -16.04 19.08
N PHE A 108 10.04 -16.08 19.95
CA PHE A 108 11.32 -15.46 19.67
C PHE A 108 11.98 -16.02 18.41
N ILE A 109 12.11 -17.35 18.29
CA ILE A 109 12.70 -18.01 17.12
C ILE A 109 11.96 -17.65 15.83
N ARG A 110 10.62 -17.60 15.89
CA ARG A 110 9.79 -17.36 14.70
C ARG A 110 9.72 -15.90 14.28
N PHE A 111 9.61 -14.99 15.26
CA PHE A 111 9.27 -13.58 15.03
C PHE A 111 10.12 -12.62 15.87
N GLY A 112 10.39 -12.95 17.14
CA GLY A 112 10.90 -11.98 18.10
C GLY A 112 12.24 -11.33 17.75
N TRP A 113 13.22 -12.08 17.25
CA TRP A 113 14.50 -11.50 16.87
C TRP A 113 14.38 -10.58 15.63
N LYS A 114 13.47 -10.89 14.70
CA LYS A 114 13.14 -10.02 13.55
C LYS A 114 12.42 -8.74 13.98
N GLU A 115 11.63 -8.84 15.04
CA GLU A 115 11.00 -7.69 15.71
C GLU A 115 11.97 -6.90 16.61
N LEU A 116 13.25 -7.29 16.68
CA LEU A 116 14.28 -6.70 17.54
C LEU A 116 13.92 -6.72 19.03
N ARG A 117 13.33 -7.83 19.48
CA ARG A 117 13.12 -8.12 20.90
C ARG A 117 14.34 -8.84 21.44
N ASN A 118 14.81 -8.43 22.62
CA ASN A 118 15.96 -9.05 23.25
C ASN A 118 15.52 -10.35 23.96
N PRO A 119 16.30 -11.45 23.82
CA PRO A 119 16.00 -12.74 24.44
C PRO A 119 16.23 -12.74 25.96
N SER A 120 17.08 -11.83 26.44
CA SER A 120 17.40 -11.57 27.85
C SER A 120 18.03 -10.19 28.00
N LEU A 121 18.37 -9.80 29.22
CA LEU A 121 19.11 -8.55 29.49
C LEU A 121 20.59 -8.63 29.12
N ASP A 122 21.09 -9.82 28.84
CA ASP A 122 22.51 -10.09 28.57
C ASP A 122 22.82 -10.18 27.06
N PHE A 123 21.84 -9.91 26.19
CA PHE A 123 22.00 -9.95 24.74
C PHE A 123 21.17 -8.85 24.05
N ASP A 124 21.82 -8.02 23.26
CA ASP A 124 21.19 -6.98 22.44
C ASP A 124 21.14 -7.42 20.97
N VAL A 125 19.95 -7.80 20.49
CA VAL A 125 19.74 -8.32 19.14
C VAL A 125 20.10 -7.29 18.08
N TRP A 126 19.68 -6.03 18.27
CA TRP A 126 19.89 -4.99 17.28
C TRP A 126 21.38 -4.64 17.17
N TRP A 127 22.04 -4.43 18.30
CA TRP A 127 23.44 -4.08 18.32
C TRP A 127 24.32 -5.22 17.80
N TYR A 128 24.06 -6.47 18.22
CA TYR A 128 24.84 -7.62 17.75
C TYR A 128 24.70 -7.79 16.23
N TRP A 129 23.47 -7.75 15.73
CA TRP A 129 23.18 -7.89 14.30
C TRP A 129 23.90 -6.82 13.50
N THR A 130 23.72 -5.55 13.85
CA THR A 130 24.30 -4.45 13.06
C THR A 130 25.81 -4.31 13.19
N THR A 131 26.43 -4.93 14.21
CA THR A 131 27.87 -4.87 14.46
C THR A 131 28.62 -6.03 13.83
N TYR A 132 28.08 -7.25 13.89
CA TYR A 132 28.80 -8.46 13.49
C TYR A 132 28.20 -9.22 12.31
N LEU A 133 26.93 -8.97 11.96
CA LEU A 133 26.23 -9.66 10.88
C LEU A 133 25.95 -8.73 9.70
N ASP A 134 25.45 -9.30 8.61
CA ASP A 134 24.88 -8.54 7.51
C ASP A 134 23.60 -7.82 7.96
N PRO A 135 23.59 -6.48 8.08
CA PRO A 135 22.38 -5.73 8.41
C PRO A 135 21.30 -5.81 7.31
N ALA A 136 21.67 -6.23 6.08
CA ALA A 136 20.75 -6.44 4.97
C ALA A 136 20.08 -7.81 4.95
N GLY A 137 20.69 -8.84 5.56
CA GLY A 137 20.18 -10.20 5.60
C GLY A 137 19.29 -10.47 6.82
N GLU A 138 18.10 -11.05 6.61
CA GLU A 138 17.21 -11.57 7.67
C GLU A 138 17.20 -13.11 7.72
N ASP A 139 18.28 -13.71 7.26
CA ASP A 139 18.47 -15.15 7.08
C ASP A 139 19.23 -15.80 8.24
N VAL A 140 19.88 -15.03 9.12
CA VAL A 140 20.61 -15.52 10.29
C VAL A 140 20.05 -14.91 11.58
N ASN A 141 19.63 -15.77 12.52
CA ASN A 141 19.21 -15.33 13.85
C ASN A 141 20.44 -14.89 14.66
N PRO A 142 20.53 -13.62 15.13
CA PRO A 142 21.69 -13.10 15.84
C PRO A 142 22.09 -13.90 17.08
N LEU A 143 21.10 -14.41 17.83
CA LEU A 143 21.37 -15.21 19.02
C LEU A 143 21.95 -16.58 18.66
N VAL A 144 21.47 -17.19 17.57
CA VAL A 144 21.99 -18.48 17.07
C VAL A 144 23.44 -18.31 16.63
N HIS A 145 23.75 -17.25 15.88
CA HIS A 145 25.14 -16.96 15.50
C HIS A 145 26.04 -16.80 16.73
N TYR A 146 25.60 -16.01 17.72
CA TYR A 146 26.36 -15.83 18.96
C TYR A 146 26.62 -17.15 19.68
N LEU A 147 25.59 -17.98 19.84
CA LEU A 147 25.70 -19.27 20.54
C LEU A 147 26.56 -20.28 19.79
N ALA A 148 26.50 -20.29 18.46
CA ALA A 148 27.16 -21.29 17.62
C ALA A 148 28.62 -20.93 17.29
N GLU A 149 28.98 -19.65 17.23
CA GLU A 149 30.35 -19.23 16.90
C GLU A 149 30.79 -17.98 17.70
N GLY A 150 29.94 -16.95 17.76
CA GLY A 150 30.36 -15.63 18.26
C GLY A 150 30.88 -15.61 19.70
N ARG A 151 30.29 -16.40 20.60
CA ARG A 151 30.73 -16.51 22.00
C ARG A 151 32.15 -17.06 22.11
N LEU A 152 32.49 -18.06 21.29
CA LEU A 152 33.82 -18.68 21.28
C LEU A 152 34.86 -17.80 20.59
N GLN A 153 34.43 -16.96 19.66
CA GLN A 153 35.24 -15.92 19.02
C GLN A 153 35.47 -14.70 19.92
N GLY A 154 34.81 -14.62 21.08
CA GLY A 154 34.90 -13.48 22.00
C GLY A 154 34.15 -12.24 21.50
N LEU A 155 33.15 -12.42 20.63
CA LEU A 155 32.25 -11.33 20.25
C LEU A 155 31.38 -10.96 21.45
N GLU A 156 31.29 -9.66 21.74
CA GLU A 156 30.46 -9.18 22.85
C GLU A 156 28.98 -9.35 22.49
N PRO A 157 28.08 -9.63 23.44
CA PRO A 157 26.63 -9.70 23.20
C PRO A 157 25.90 -8.38 23.47
N LEU A 158 26.59 -7.38 24.03
CA LEU A 158 26.04 -6.10 24.46
C LEU A 158 26.85 -4.92 23.94
N PRO A 159 26.21 -3.76 23.67
CA PRO A 159 26.92 -2.54 23.29
C PRO A 159 27.83 -2.04 24.42
N PRO A 160 29.03 -1.51 24.08
CA PRO A 160 29.85 -0.82 25.07
C PRO A 160 29.17 0.50 25.48
N VAL A 161 29.16 0.78 26.78
CA VAL A 161 28.76 2.10 27.30
C VAL A 161 30.01 2.97 27.36
N LEU A 162 30.18 3.85 26.37
CA LEU A 162 31.33 4.74 26.30
C LEU A 162 31.17 5.93 27.26
N PRO A 163 32.25 6.51 27.78
CA PRO A 163 32.18 7.71 28.62
C PRO A 163 31.43 8.86 27.94
N VAL A 164 30.75 9.68 28.73
CA VAL A 164 30.10 10.90 28.24
C VAL A 164 31.17 11.82 27.63
N ARG A 165 30.90 12.32 26.43
CA ARG A 165 31.79 13.24 25.70
C ARG A 165 31.65 14.65 26.25
N GLU A 166 32.72 15.44 26.14
CA GLU A 166 32.66 16.86 26.43
C GLU A 166 31.68 17.53 25.47
N VAL A 167 30.77 18.37 25.99
CA VAL A 167 29.73 18.99 25.16
C VAL A 167 30.38 20.09 24.32
N PRO A 168 30.27 20.05 22.97
CA PRO A 168 30.83 21.08 22.13
C PRO A 168 30.09 22.41 22.34
N PRO A 169 30.77 23.55 22.16
CA PRO A 169 30.12 24.85 22.25
C PRO A 169 29.05 25.00 21.16
N ALA A 170 28.08 25.88 21.42
CA ALA A 170 27.14 26.36 20.41
C ALA A 170 27.89 26.96 19.20
N VAL A 171 27.45 26.63 17.98
CA VAL A 171 28.02 27.18 16.74
C VAL A 171 27.20 28.39 16.32
N GLU A 172 27.84 29.55 16.21
CA GLU A 172 27.17 30.77 15.77
C GLU A 172 26.93 30.72 14.25
N ARG A 173 25.66 30.60 13.84
CA ARG A 173 25.21 30.53 12.43
C ARG A 173 25.87 29.39 11.63
N PRO A 174 25.60 28.12 11.98
CA PRO A 174 26.22 26.96 11.33
C PRO A 174 25.86 26.89 9.85
N ARG A 175 26.80 26.43 9.02
CA ARG A 175 26.53 26.00 7.64
C ARG A 175 25.82 24.65 7.69
N ARG A 176 24.64 24.57 7.10
CA ARG A 176 23.80 23.37 7.16
C ARG A 176 23.56 22.75 5.80
N ALA A 177 23.63 21.42 5.73
CA ALA A 177 23.10 20.63 4.63
C ALA A 177 21.84 19.89 5.08
N CYS A 178 20.82 19.82 4.23
CA CYS A 178 19.57 19.11 4.53
C CYS A 178 19.38 17.95 3.55
N LEU A 179 19.43 16.72 4.05
CA LEU A 179 19.08 15.51 3.30
C LEU A 179 17.58 15.25 3.49
N LEU A 180 16.79 15.56 2.45
CA LEU A 180 15.34 15.42 2.48
C LEU A 180 14.87 14.19 1.71
N ALA A 181 14.22 13.28 2.40
CA ALA A 181 13.55 12.12 1.83
C ALA A 181 12.11 12.47 1.43
N GLY A 182 11.76 12.25 0.16
CA GLY A 182 10.41 12.42 -0.35
C GLY A 182 9.78 11.10 -0.78
N PHE A 183 8.45 11.00 -0.68
CA PHE A 183 7.72 9.89 -1.27
C PHE A 183 6.28 10.29 -1.61
N ASP A 184 5.91 10.04 -2.86
CA ASP A 184 4.54 10.13 -3.31
C ASP A 184 4.18 8.96 -4.22
N GLY A 185 3.10 8.25 -3.87
CA GLY A 185 2.60 7.11 -4.65
C GLY A 185 1.95 7.50 -5.98
N ASP A 186 1.76 8.80 -6.23
CA ASP A 186 1.19 9.36 -7.44
C ASP A 186 2.26 10.01 -8.33
N GLY A 187 3.53 9.99 -7.90
CA GLY A 187 4.62 10.61 -8.63
C GLY A 187 4.59 12.13 -8.59
N MET A 188 3.93 12.73 -7.59
CA MET A 188 3.80 14.19 -7.48
C MET A 188 4.71 14.77 -6.40
N VAL A 189 5.10 16.04 -6.58
CA VAL A 189 5.60 16.90 -5.51
C VAL A 189 4.45 17.81 -5.09
N ASP A 190 3.84 17.52 -3.95
CA ASP A 190 2.72 18.31 -3.42
C ASP A 190 3.13 19.74 -3.05
N ASP A 191 2.15 20.66 -3.10
CA ASP A 191 2.35 22.07 -2.75
C ASP A 191 2.94 22.25 -1.34
N TYR A 192 2.47 21.48 -0.35
CA TYR A 192 3.03 21.56 1.02
C TYR A 192 4.50 21.10 1.09
N VAL A 193 4.93 20.21 0.19
CA VAL A 193 6.34 19.80 0.09
C VAL A 193 7.16 20.92 -0.51
N VAL A 194 6.65 21.61 -1.54
CA VAL A 194 7.30 22.80 -2.11
C VAL A 194 7.47 23.88 -1.04
N GLU A 195 6.42 24.17 -0.27
CA GLU A 195 6.45 25.13 0.84
C GLU A 195 7.46 24.72 1.92
N TYR A 196 7.48 23.43 2.28
CA TYR A 196 8.39 22.93 3.29
C TYR A 196 9.86 23.00 2.85
N VAL A 197 10.15 22.60 1.60
CA VAL A 197 11.49 22.70 1.01
C VAL A 197 11.92 24.16 0.88
N ALA A 198 11.01 25.06 0.49
CA ALA A 198 11.28 26.49 0.44
C ALA A 198 11.65 27.05 1.83
N GLU A 199 10.93 26.67 2.87
CA GLU A 199 11.26 27.07 4.25
C GLU A 199 12.62 26.52 4.69
N LEU A 200 12.90 25.24 4.45
CA LEU A 200 14.21 24.63 4.77
C LEU A 200 15.36 25.33 4.04
N SER A 201 15.15 25.73 2.78
CA SER A 201 16.17 26.40 1.95
C SER A 201 16.63 27.76 2.49
N ARG A 202 15.86 28.37 3.41
CA ARG A 202 16.27 29.59 4.11
C ARG A 202 17.33 29.34 5.18
N HIS A 203 17.43 28.10 5.67
CA HIS A 203 18.26 27.73 6.83
C HIS A 203 19.35 26.70 6.50
N ALA A 204 19.23 26.01 5.35
CA ALA A 204 20.15 24.96 4.91
C ALA A 204 20.23 24.83 3.39
N ASP A 205 21.34 24.28 2.89
CA ASP A 205 21.47 23.80 1.52
C ASP A 205 20.71 22.47 1.37
N VAL A 206 19.61 22.46 0.63
CA VAL A 206 18.71 21.30 0.54
C VAL A 206 19.09 20.35 -0.60
N PHE A 207 19.21 19.07 -0.26
CA PHE A 207 19.40 17.94 -1.17
C PHE A 207 18.20 17.00 -1.06
N TYR A 208 17.37 16.97 -2.10
CA TYR A 208 16.10 16.24 -2.12
C TYR A 208 16.22 14.93 -2.89
N LEU A 209 15.73 13.83 -2.32
CA LEU A 209 15.61 12.55 -3.01
C LEU A 209 14.22 11.94 -2.79
N ALA A 210 13.46 11.78 -3.88
CA ALA A 210 12.21 11.04 -3.86
C ALA A 210 12.43 9.54 -4.09
N ASP A 211 11.93 8.69 -3.19
CA ASP A 211 11.89 7.22 -3.34
C ASP A 211 10.69 6.79 -4.22
N CYS A 212 10.47 7.47 -5.34
CA CYS A 212 9.45 7.17 -6.33
C CYS A 212 9.83 7.74 -7.70
N SER A 213 9.10 7.34 -8.74
CA SER A 213 9.19 7.97 -10.05
C SER A 213 8.27 9.19 -10.06
N LEU A 214 8.80 10.37 -10.38
CA LEU A 214 8.03 11.62 -10.42
C LEU A 214 7.57 11.97 -11.84
N GLU A 215 6.45 12.68 -11.97
CA GLU A 215 5.96 13.19 -13.25
C GLU A 215 6.89 14.28 -13.81
N GLU A 216 6.89 14.46 -15.14
CA GLU A 216 7.70 15.49 -15.80
C GLU A 216 7.35 16.88 -15.25
N GLY A 217 8.37 17.65 -14.87
CA GLY A 217 8.21 18.98 -14.28
C GLY A 217 7.90 19.01 -12.78
N GLU A 218 7.55 17.89 -12.14
CA GLU A 218 7.27 17.87 -10.69
C GLU A 218 8.53 18.17 -9.86
N LEU A 219 9.68 17.58 -10.25
CA LEU A 219 10.97 17.91 -9.63
C LEU A 219 11.36 19.37 -9.85
N ASP A 220 10.93 20.01 -10.93
CA ASP A 220 11.30 21.40 -11.23
C ASP A 220 10.63 22.40 -10.29
N LYS A 221 9.52 22.02 -9.63
CA LYS A 221 8.92 22.81 -8.55
C LYS A 221 9.91 23.09 -7.41
N LEU A 222 10.87 22.18 -7.19
CA LEU A 222 11.87 22.29 -6.13
C LEU A 222 13.16 22.98 -6.59
N ALA A 223 13.30 23.27 -7.88
CA ALA A 223 14.52 23.84 -8.45
C ALA A 223 15.01 25.13 -7.77
N PRO A 224 14.14 26.09 -7.40
CA PRO A 224 14.58 27.33 -6.77
C PRO A 224 15.13 27.16 -5.36
N TYR A 225 14.84 26.02 -4.72
CA TYR A 225 15.02 25.81 -3.29
C TYR A 225 16.02 24.69 -2.95
N THR A 226 16.59 24.02 -3.97
CA THR A 226 17.45 22.86 -3.79
C THR A 226 18.81 23.05 -4.45
N LYS A 227 19.87 22.51 -3.82
CA LYS A 227 21.20 22.36 -4.42
C LYS A 227 21.31 21.11 -5.27
N GLY A 228 20.58 20.06 -4.91
CA GLY A 228 20.45 18.83 -5.67
C GLY A 228 19.08 18.21 -5.48
N ARG A 229 18.53 17.62 -6.53
CA ARG A 229 17.20 17.00 -6.52
C ARG A 229 17.17 15.78 -7.44
N TRP A 230 16.65 14.67 -6.94
CA TRP A 230 16.60 13.41 -7.65
C TRP A 230 15.30 12.66 -7.36
N ALA A 231 14.90 11.79 -8.29
CA ALA A 231 13.80 10.83 -8.13
C ALA A 231 14.35 9.46 -8.50
N ILE A 232 14.62 8.62 -7.50
CA ILE A 232 15.25 7.31 -7.69
C ILE A 232 14.51 6.32 -6.80
N ARG A 233 13.76 5.40 -7.40
CA ARG A 233 13.07 4.34 -6.66
C ARG A 233 14.09 3.34 -6.11
N HIS A 234 14.21 3.29 -4.78
CA HIS A 234 15.12 2.36 -4.09
C HIS A 234 14.42 1.46 -3.07
N GLY A 235 13.20 1.78 -2.62
CA GLY A 235 12.38 0.89 -1.77
C GLY A 235 12.95 0.65 -0.38
N ARG A 236 13.71 1.62 0.14
CA ARG A 236 14.43 1.53 1.43
C ARG A 236 13.95 2.58 2.45
N TYR A 237 12.81 3.23 2.17
CA TYR A 237 12.22 4.29 2.99
C TYR A 237 13.22 5.45 3.24
N ASP A 238 12.88 6.35 4.16
CA ASP A 238 13.60 7.61 4.40
C ASP A 238 15.11 7.41 4.65
N PHE A 239 15.47 6.41 5.46
CA PHE A 239 16.87 6.08 5.73
C PHE A 239 17.63 5.62 4.48
N GLY A 240 16.93 4.98 3.54
CA GLY A 240 17.50 4.65 2.24
C GLY A 240 17.85 5.88 1.41
N SER A 241 17.00 6.90 1.47
CA SER A 241 17.23 8.17 0.80
C SER A 241 18.39 8.94 1.45
N TYR A 242 18.43 8.98 2.78
CA TYR A 242 19.55 9.59 3.53
C TYR A 242 20.89 8.92 3.19
N ALA A 243 20.92 7.58 3.18
CA ALA A 243 22.10 6.80 2.85
C ALA A 243 22.57 7.05 1.42
N MET A 244 21.66 7.02 0.45
CA MET A 244 21.98 7.24 -0.97
C MET A 244 22.44 8.68 -1.22
N LEU A 245 21.81 9.67 -0.59
CA LEU A 245 22.27 11.05 -0.65
C LEU A 245 23.68 11.19 -0.07
N ALA A 246 23.94 10.63 1.11
CA ALA A 246 25.24 10.75 1.77
C ALA A 246 26.36 10.00 1.04
N ARG A 247 26.08 8.82 0.46
CA ARG A 247 27.09 7.95 -0.16
C ARG A 247 27.24 8.17 -1.66
N ASP A 248 26.13 8.21 -2.40
CA ASP A 248 26.11 8.03 -3.86
C ASP A 248 25.93 9.35 -4.63
N LEU A 249 25.22 10.34 -4.05
CA LEU A 249 24.80 11.55 -4.76
C LEU A 249 25.53 12.81 -4.31
N VAL A 250 25.51 13.12 -3.00
CA VAL A 250 26.16 14.31 -2.42
C VAL A 250 27.59 13.98 -1.98
N GLY A 251 27.77 12.81 -1.35
CA GLY A 251 29.07 12.31 -0.90
C GLY A 251 29.47 12.82 0.50
N TRP A 252 30.10 11.95 1.28
CA TRP A 252 30.56 12.27 2.64
C TRP A 252 31.61 13.40 2.69
N ASP A 253 32.45 13.52 1.67
CA ASP A 253 33.46 14.58 1.61
C ASP A 253 32.80 15.96 1.53
N THR A 254 31.75 16.09 0.71
CA THR A 254 30.94 17.30 0.62
C THR A 254 30.21 17.58 1.94
N LEU A 255 29.61 16.54 2.55
CA LEU A 255 28.88 16.69 3.81
C LEU A 255 29.79 17.07 4.98
N ALA A 256 31.06 16.66 4.95
CA ALA A 256 32.05 17.01 5.97
C ALA A 256 32.44 18.51 5.96
N GLU A 257 32.09 19.27 4.91
CA GLU A 257 32.30 20.72 4.85
C GLU A 257 31.23 21.54 5.60
N TYR A 258 30.14 20.89 6.03
CA TYR A 258 29.06 21.52 6.78
C TYR A 258 29.23 21.30 8.28
N ASP A 259 28.76 22.28 9.06
CA ASP A 259 28.75 22.20 10.52
C ASP A 259 27.62 21.28 11.02
N GLU A 260 26.51 21.26 10.28
CA GLU A 260 25.33 20.44 10.57
C GLU A 260 24.78 19.76 9.32
N VAL A 261 24.32 18.51 9.48
CA VAL A 261 23.54 17.78 8.48
C VAL A 261 22.19 17.40 9.08
N LEU A 262 21.12 17.81 8.41
CA LEU A 262 19.75 17.50 8.78
C LEU A 262 19.26 16.28 8.00
N LEU A 263 18.59 15.38 8.70
CA LEU A 263 17.79 14.29 8.16
C LEU A 263 16.32 14.68 8.35
N THR A 264 15.59 14.82 7.25
CA THR A 264 14.17 15.16 7.30
C THR A 264 13.37 14.50 6.18
N ASN A 265 12.06 14.39 6.35
CA ASN A 265 11.17 13.79 5.36
C ASN A 265 9.89 14.59 5.18
N ASP A 266 9.12 14.26 4.15
CA ASP A 266 7.84 14.90 3.80
C ASP A 266 6.63 14.31 4.55
N SER A 267 6.83 13.49 5.59
CA SER A 267 5.72 12.83 6.32
C SER A 267 5.01 13.73 7.34
N SER A 268 5.31 15.03 7.34
CA SER A 268 4.84 16.03 8.31
C SER A 268 4.37 17.29 7.58
N TYR A 269 3.27 17.90 8.03
CA TYR A 269 2.83 19.19 7.51
C TYR A 269 3.42 20.33 8.33
N LEU A 270 4.08 21.26 7.65
CA LEU A 270 4.62 22.49 8.26
C LEU A 270 3.46 23.41 8.65
N LEU A 271 3.45 23.87 9.90
CA LEU A 271 2.43 24.76 10.44
C LEU A 271 2.90 26.21 10.50
N ARG A 272 4.20 26.44 10.72
CA ARG A 272 4.81 27.76 10.92
C ARG A 272 6.28 27.78 10.47
N PRO A 273 6.89 28.97 10.27
CA PRO A 273 8.31 29.09 9.91
C PRO A 273 9.26 28.46 10.94
N LEU A 274 10.46 28.07 10.49
CA LEU A 274 11.47 27.38 11.30
C LEU A 274 12.50 28.33 11.92
N ASP A 275 12.36 29.65 11.74
CA ASP A 275 13.31 30.64 12.24
C ASP A 275 13.57 30.50 13.75
N GLU A 276 12.51 30.29 14.55
CA GLU A 276 12.61 30.11 16.01
C GLU A 276 13.29 28.78 16.38
N VAL A 277 13.04 27.71 15.62
CA VAL A 277 13.65 26.39 15.83
C VAL A 277 15.16 26.50 15.69
N PHE A 278 15.62 27.03 14.56
CA PHE A 278 17.05 27.17 14.29
C PHE A 278 17.72 28.17 15.22
N ALA A 279 17.11 29.34 15.47
CA ALA A 279 17.66 30.31 16.41
C ALA A 279 17.82 29.75 17.83
N THR A 280 16.86 28.95 18.28
CA THR A 280 16.92 28.30 19.60
C THR A 280 18.02 27.24 19.64
N MET A 281 18.11 26.38 18.62
CA MET A 281 19.06 25.27 18.62
C MET A 281 20.49 25.69 18.33
N ASP A 282 20.69 26.81 17.62
CA ASP A 282 22.01 27.44 17.45
C ASP A 282 22.61 27.87 18.78
N ALA A 283 21.78 28.34 19.70
CA ALA A 283 22.22 28.75 21.04
C ALA A 283 22.49 27.56 21.97
N ARG A 284 22.10 26.33 21.61
CA ARG A 284 22.21 25.15 22.49
C ARG A 284 23.47 24.32 22.20
N PRO A 285 24.31 24.06 23.21
CA PRO A 285 25.43 23.14 23.10
C PRO A 285 24.91 21.71 22.96
N ALA A 286 25.28 21.02 21.88
CA ALA A 286 24.84 19.65 21.58
C ALA A 286 25.73 19.03 20.51
N HIS A 287 25.80 17.71 20.47
CA HIS A 287 26.42 16.96 19.37
C HIS A 287 25.40 16.61 18.28
N TRP A 288 24.13 16.47 18.68
CA TRP A 288 23.00 16.21 17.78
C TRP A 288 21.71 16.68 18.46
N TRP A 289 20.67 16.94 17.66
CA TRP A 289 19.40 17.42 18.18
C TRP A 289 18.22 17.05 17.29
N GLY A 290 17.00 17.22 17.82
CA GLY A 290 15.77 17.14 17.04
C GLY A 290 14.68 18.03 17.63
N LEU A 291 13.46 17.94 17.12
CA LEU A 291 12.39 18.84 17.58
C LEU A 291 11.81 18.42 18.94
N GLN A 292 11.73 17.11 19.17
CA GLN A 292 11.23 16.48 20.38
C GLN A 292 11.81 15.06 20.46
N ALA A 293 11.83 14.50 21.67
CA ALA A 293 12.21 13.11 21.90
C ALA A 293 11.03 12.30 22.43
N THR A 294 11.16 10.98 22.32
CA THR A 294 10.18 9.99 22.75
C THR A 294 10.87 8.99 23.68
N ASP A 295 10.15 8.55 24.71
CA ASP A 295 10.45 7.32 25.46
C ASP A 295 9.12 6.57 25.64
N ASP A 296 9.12 5.26 25.53
CA ASP A 296 7.90 4.44 25.70
C ASP A 296 7.90 3.68 27.03
N HIS A 297 8.93 3.85 27.87
CA HIS A 297 9.03 3.25 29.20
C HIS A 297 8.28 4.03 30.29
N PHE A 298 7.05 4.41 29.99
CA PHE A 298 6.17 5.04 30.97
C PHE A 298 5.23 4.00 31.57
N ARG A 299 5.12 3.98 32.90
CA ARG A 299 4.17 3.16 33.66
C ARG A 299 2.79 3.84 33.66
N PRO A 300 1.70 3.05 33.70
CA PRO A 300 0.37 3.60 33.97
C PRO A 300 0.38 4.45 35.26
N GLY A 301 -0.03 5.71 35.16
CA GLY A 301 0.01 6.68 36.27
C GLY A 301 1.23 7.60 36.29
N ASP A 302 2.26 7.38 35.46
CA ASP A 302 3.42 8.28 35.42
C ASP A 302 3.04 9.70 34.95
N GLN A 303 2.04 9.85 34.09
CA GLN A 303 1.54 11.17 33.70
C GLN A 303 0.94 11.96 34.89
N GLU A 304 0.22 11.28 35.80
CA GLU A 304 -0.31 11.88 37.03
C GLU A 304 0.76 12.05 38.12
N ARG A 305 1.73 11.14 38.17
CA ARG A 305 2.81 11.11 39.18
C ARG A 305 3.90 12.14 38.90
N LEU A 306 4.24 12.36 37.63
CA LEU A 306 5.33 13.24 37.25
C LEU A 306 4.93 14.70 37.38
N GLY A 307 3.68 15.07 37.05
CA GLY A 307 3.17 16.44 37.16
C GLY A 307 3.97 17.51 36.39
N ARG A 308 4.99 17.10 35.63
CA ARG A 308 5.92 17.93 34.82
C ARG A 308 6.64 17.06 33.80
N ARG A 309 7.23 17.69 32.78
CA ARG A 309 8.07 17.04 31.76
C ARG A 309 9.35 16.47 32.35
N LEU A 310 9.82 15.35 31.79
CA LEU A 310 11.13 14.79 32.10
C LEU A 310 12.20 15.51 31.29
N ARG A 311 13.34 15.83 31.90
CA ARG A 311 14.45 16.44 31.16
C ARG A 311 15.10 15.40 30.27
N VAL A 312 15.47 15.82 29.06
CA VAL A 312 16.17 14.94 28.09
C VAL A 312 17.42 14.32 28.71
N THR A 313 18.20 15.11 29.46
CA THR A 313 19.43 14.64 30.13
C THR A 313 19.18 13.52 31.14
N ASP A 314 18.06 13.57 31.86
CA ASP A 314 17.72 12.55 32.87
C ASP A 314 17.39 11.23 32.17
N LEU A 315 16.58 11.28 31.12
CA LEU A 315 16.21 10.12 30.30
C LEU A 315 17.39 9.50 29.56
N VAL A 316 18.31 10.33 29.04
CA VAL A 316 19.55 9.87 28.40
C VAL A 316 20.42 9.12 29.41
N THR A 317 20.53 9.63 30.63
CA THR A 317 21.28 8.97 31.71
C THR A 317 20.64 7.62 32.06
N GLU A 318 19.33 7.60 32.30
CA GLU A 318 18.59 6.37 32.57
C GLU A 318 18.71 5.35 31.41
N SER A 319 18.65 5.81 30.16
CA SER A 319 18.75 4.96 28.97
C SER A 319 20.12 4.30 28.82
N ARG A 320 21.20 4.96 29.25
CA ARG A 320 22.57 4.42 29.22
C ARG A 320 22.78 3.30 30.24
N GLU A 321 22.10 3.40 31.38
CA GLU A 321 22.15 2.39 32.45
C GLU A 321 21.18 1.21 32.18
N ARG A 322 20.13 1.47 31.41
CA ARG A 322 19.07 0.50 31.14
C ARG A 322 19.44 -0.50 30.04
N ARG A 323 18.81 -1.66 30.10
CA ARG A 323 18.83 -2.71 29.07
C ARG A 323 17.38 -3.01 28.67
N PRO A 324 16.91 -2.52 27.51
CA PRO A 324 15.51 -2.68 27.12
C PRO A 324 15.24 -4.11 26.62
N TRP A 325 14.06 -4.64 26.94
CA TRP A 325 13.59 -5.92 26.36
C TRP A 325 13.07 -5.74 24.93
N ARG A 326 12.50 -4.57 24.64
CA ARG A 326 12.02 -4.20 23.32
C ARG A 326 12.74 -2.94 22.89
N MET A 327 13.24 -2.95 21.66
CA MET A 327 13.94 -1.78 21.12
C MET A 327 13.06 -0.52 21.18
N SER A 328 11.75 -0.66 20.96
CA SER A 328 10.78 0.43 21.05
C SER A 328 10.74 1.15 22.40
N ASP A 329 11.13 0.50 23.49
CA ASP A 329 11.11 1.11 24.82
C ASP A 329 12.35 1.99 25.10
N SER A 330 13.17 2.27 24.09
CA SER A 330 14.39 3.08 24.20
C SER A 330 14.11 4.55 23.90
N PHE A 331 14.81 5.44 24.59
CA PHE A 331 14.85 6.86 24.25
C PHE A 331 15.28 7.05 22.78
N HIS A 332 14.51 7.86 22.04
CA HIS A 332 14.86 8.20 20.67
C HIS A 332 14.35 9.57 20.23
N VAL A 333 15.01 10.12 19.22
CA VAL A 333 14.59 11.32 18.51
C VAL A 333 14.09 10.91 17.13
N GLY A 334 12.95 11.45 16.71
CA GLY A 334 12.32 11.08 15.45
C GLY A 334 13.15 11.49 14.22
N SER A 335 13.32 10.57 13.27
CA SER A 335 14.11 10.76 12.04
C SER A 335 13.43 11.63 10.98
N TYR A 336 12.19 12.07 11.23
CA TYR A 336 11.51 13.08 10.41
C TYR A 336 12.12 14.47 10.58
N PHE A 337 12.88 14.70 11.66
CA PHE A 337 13.67 15.91 11.88
C PHE A 337 14.77 15.65 12.90
N MET A 338 15.96 15.28 12.41
CA MET A 338 17.15 15.02 13.21
C MET A 338 18.35 15.77 12.63
N VAL A 339 19.15 16.40 13.48
CA VAL A 339 20.31 17.19 13.05
C VAL A 339 21.56 16.67 13.73
N LEU A 340 22.58 16.39 12.92
CA LEU A 340 23.86 15.83 13.34
C LEU A 340 24.94 16.91 13.16
N ARG A 341 25.73 17.19 14.20
CA ARG A 341 26.86 18.13 14.09
C ARG A 341 28.15 17.42 13.70
N SER A 342 29.13 18.23 13.28
CA SER A 342 30.44 17.79 12.76
C SER A 342 31.09 16.63 13.50
N GLU A 343 31.10 16.61 14.83
CA GLU A 343 31.69 15.50 15.61
C GLU A 343 30.96 14.17 15.40
N VAL A 344 29.63 14.20 15.32
CA VAL A 344 28.80 13.01 15.05
C VAL A 344 28.95 12.59 13.59
N LEU A 345 29.03 13.55 12.67
CA LEU A 345 29.26 13.30 11.24
C LEU A 345 30.64 12.70 10.95
N ALA A 346 31.63 12.98 11.79
CA ALA A 346 32.96 12.41 11.70
C ALA A 346 33.04 10.98 12.25
N ASP A 347 31.99 10.47 12.90
CA ASP A 347 31.96 9.13 13.47
C ASP A 347 31.89 8.06 12.36
N PRO A 348 32.96 7.26 12.15
CA PRO A 348 32.99 6.26 11.08
C PRO A 348 31.95 5.16 11.29
N GLU A 349 31.57 4.87 12.53
CA GLU A 349 30.62 3.82 12.86
C GLU A 349 29.18 4.27 12.57
N LEU A 350 28.87 5.56 12.76
CA LEU A 350 27.60 6.12 12.29
C LEU A 350 27.51 6.06 10.77
N ARG A 351 28.58 6.44 10.05
CA ARG A 351 28.62 6.39 8.58
C ARG A 351 28.36 4.99 8.08
N ARG A 352 29.06 4.00 8.63
CA ARG A 352 28.86 2.58 8.32
C ARG A 352 27.39 2.17 8.50
N ARG A 353 26.76 2.56 9.62
CA ARG A 353 25.35 2.23 9.90
C ARG A 353 24.39 2.82 8.88
N LEU A 354 24.61 4.06 8.45
CA LEU A 354 23.81 4.69 7.39
C LEU A 354 24.06 4.04 6.02
N GLU A 355 25.30 3.71 5.68
CA GLU A 355 25.64 3.08 4.39
C GLU A 355 25.08 1.66 4.23
N THR A 356 24.84 0.99 5.34
CA THR A 356 24.28 -0.36 5.41
C THR A 356 22.74 -0.40 5.44
N VAL A 357 22.07 0.72 5.16
CA VAL A 357 20.61 0.72 5.08
C VAL A 357 20.13 -0.18 3.94
N ALA A 358 19.29 -1.15 4.30
CA ALA A 358 18.78 -2.17 3.40
C ALA A 358 17.25 -2.22 3.43
N ARG A 359 16.66 -2.82 2.38
CA ARG A 359 15.22 -3.00 2.28
C ARG A 359 14.74 -3.93 3.40
N GLN A 360 13.70 -3.51 4.12
CA GLN A 360 13.09 -4.29 5.20
C GLN A 360 11.70 -4.77 4.78
N SER A 361 11.24 -5.84 5.41
CA SER A 361 9.91 -6.44 5.19
C SER A 361 8.75 -5.50 5.57
N ASP A 362 8.95 -4.62 6.56
CA ASP A 362 7.96 -3.65 7.00
C ASP A 362 8.58 -2.33 7.52
N LYS A 363 7.75 -1.28 7.58
CA LYS A 363 8.15 0.08 8.01
C LYS A 363 8.59 0.13 9.49
N ASN A 364 7.98 -0.64 10.39
CA ASN A 364 8.37 -0.62 11.80
C ASN A 364 9.77 -1.20 11.99
N SER A 365 10.18 -2.14 11.15
CA SER A 365 11.55 -2.65 11.15
C SER A 365 12.58 -1.58 10.76
N ILE A 366 12.26 -0.69 9.81
CA ILE A 366 13.08 0.51 9.52
C ILE A 366 13.18 1.42 10.75
N ILE A 367 12.05 1.74 11.39
CA ILE A 367 12.02 2.62 12.57
C ILE A 367 12.87 2.02 13.71
N ARG A 368 12.67 0.75 14.05
CA ARG A 368 13.43 0.08 15.11
C ARG A 368 14.92 -0.02 14.77
N LYS A 369 15.27 -0.39 13.53
CA LYS A 369 16.67 -0.57 13.11
C LYS A 369 17.44 0.74 12.99
N TYR A 370 16.81 1.79 12.48
CA TYR A 370 17.54 3.00 12.10
C TYR A 370 17.16 4.20 12.96
N GLU A 371 15.88 4.54 13.13
CA GLU A 371 15.50 5.70 13.97
C GLU A 371 15.86 5.50 15.44
N ILE A 372 15.34 4.41 16.03
CA ILE A 372 15.60 4.08 17.43
C ILE A 372 17.03 3.56 17.58
N GLY A 373 17.47 2.69 16.65
CA GLY A 373 18.83 2.18 16.60
C GLY A 373 19.92 3.25 16.64
N ILE A 374 19.86 4.24 15.74
CA ILE A 374 20.86 5.33 15.70
C ILE A 374 20.79 6.19 16.96
N SER A 375 19.58 6.52 17.45
CA SER A 375 19.44 7.27 18.71
C SER A 375 20.07 6.53 19.89
N SER A 376 19.82 5.22 20.00
CA SER A 376 20.43 4.35 21.02
C SER A 376 21.96 4.29 20.87
N TYR A 377 22.48 4.15 19.66
CA TYR A 377 23.92 4.17 19.40
C TYR A 377 24.56 5.50 19.87
N LEU A 378 24.01 6.64 19.43
CA LEU A 378 24.57 7.95 19.80
C LEU A 378 24.54 8.18 21.32
N THR A 379 23.44 7.76 21.95
CA THR A 379 23.26 7.80 23.41
C THR A 379 24.31 6.97 24.14
N LEU A 380 24.56 5.73 23.71
CA LEU A 380 25.55 4.83 24.33
C LEU A 380 26.99 5.24 24.02
N ALA A 381 27.24 5.85 22.85
CA ALA A 381 28.52 6.40 22.45
C ALA A 381 28.91 7.72 23.16
N GLY A 382 28.03 8.22 24.03
CA GLY A 382 28.30 9.36 24.91
C GLY A 382 28.05 10.73 24.30
N TYR A 383 27.38 10.80 23.14
CA TYR A 383 27.04 12.09 22.49
C TYR A 383 25.87 12.78 23.21
N HIS A 384 26.09 14.02 23.63
CA HIS A 384 25.06 14.91 24.21
C HIS A 384 24.00 15.30 23.18
N VAL A 385 22.72 15.16 23.57
CA VAL A 385 21.54 15.45 22.73
C VAL A 385 20.68 16.54 23.36
N GLU A 386 20.12 17.40 22.49
CA GLU A 386 19.14 18.43 22.86
C GLU A 386 17.87 18.32 22.00
N THR A 387 16.77 18.89 22.47
CA THR A 387 15.51 18.98 21.71
C THR A 387 14.96 20.39 21.69
N PHE A 388 14.36 20.82 20.59
CA PHE A 388 13.75 22.15 20.49
C PHE A 388 12.69 22.38 21.58
N ILE A 389 11.69 21.48 21.65
CA ILE A 389 10.77 21.45 22.78
C ILE A 389 11.51 20.93 24.00
N ASP A 390 11.50 21.73 25.06
CA ASP A 390 12.17 21.35 26.31
C ASP A 390 11.37 20.28 27.05
N GLY A 391 12.08 19.19 27.37
CA GLY A 391 11.56 18.02 28.05
C GLY A 391 10.77 17.05 27.17
N VAL A 392 10.58 15.84 27.71
CA VAL A 392 9.86 14.73 27.07
C VAL A 392 8.50 14.57 27.73
N LEU A 393 7.45 14.60 26.91
CA LEU A 393 6.11 14.20 27.32
C LEU A 393 6.00 12.68 27.29
N PRO A 394 5.24 12.06 28.22
CA PRO A 394 5.08 10.61 28.26
C PRO A 394 4.61 10.00 26.92
N PHE A 395 5.17 8.83 26.59
CA PHE A 395 4.87 8.05 25.38
C PHE A 395 5.26 8.78 24.08
N HIS A 396 4.58 8.48 22.96
CA HIS A 396 4.69 9.22 21.70
C HIS A 396 3.77 10.47 21.63
N PRO A 397 4.25 11.69 21.94
CA PRO A 397 3.37 12.84 22.09
C PRO A 397 2.85 13.39 20.76
N ILE A 398 3.58 13.19 19.66
CA ILE A 398 3.21 13.65 18.31
C ILE A 398 2.01 12.89 17.70
N TYR A 399 1.61 11.78 18.31
CA TYR A 399 0.48 10.95 17.87
C TYR A 399 -0.69 10.95 18.87
N ARG A 400 -0.62 11.78 19.92
CA ARG A 400 -1.60 11.89 21.00
C ARG A 400 -2.17 13.31 21.07
N GLU A 401 -3.13 13.53 21.96
CA GLU A 401 -3.71 14.86 22.19
C GLU A 401 -2.66 15.91 22.59
N SER A 402 -1.57 15.48 23.22
CA SER A 402 -0.40 16.30 23.54
C SER A 402 0.24 17.00 22.34
N VAL A 403 0.01 16.56 21.10
CA VAL A 403 0.53 17.27 19.91
C VAL A 403 0.02 18.72 19.85
N PHE A 404 -1.19 18.99 20.35
CA PHE A 404 -1.72 20.35 20.38
C PHE A 404 -1.06 21.21 21.46
N GLU A 405 -0.61 20.61 22.58
CA GLU A 405 0.23 21.28 23.58
C GLU A 405 1.62 21.59 23.00
N LEU A 406 2.20 20.66 22.23
CA LEU A 406 3.46 20.91 21.52
C LEU A 406 3.33 22.08 20.54
N ILE A 407 2.25 22.13 19.75
CA ILE A 407 2.00 23.20 18.77
C ILE A 407 1.80 24.56 19.48
N GLU A 408 1.15 24.57 20.64
CA GLU A 408 1.01 25.79 21.46
C GLU A 408 2.39 26.37 21.86
N GLU A 409 3.36 25.51 22.11
CA GLU A 409 4.71 25.88 22.56
C GLU A 409 5.72 26.18 21.46
N GLY A 410 5.33 26.16 20.19
CA GLY A 410 6.25 26.44 19.09
C GLY A 410 6.50 25.27 18.15
N PHE A 411 6.04 24.05 18.48
CA PHE A 411 6.33 22.88 17.64
C PHE A 411 5.79 23.07 16.22
N PRO A 412 6.63 22.95 15.18
CA PRO A 412 6.30 23.47 13.86
C PRO A 412 5.51 22.50 12.98
N PHE A 413 5.21 21.28 13.44
CA PHE A 413 4.63 20.23 12.61
C PHE A 413 3.37 19.60 13.18
N ILE A 414 2.57 19.02 12.28
CA ILE A 414 1.63 17.96 12.61
C ILE A 414 1.90 16.75 11.71
N LYS A 415 1.96 15.54 12.28
CA LYS A 415 2.26 14.32 11.52
C LYS A 415 1.07 13.91 10.66
N ARG A 416 1.30 13.59 9.38
CA ARG A 416 0.26 13.04 8.51
C ARG A 416 -0.35 11.75 9.06
N GLN A 417 0.47 10.88 9.63
CA GLN A 417 0.05 9.62 10.27
C GLN A 417 -0.89 9.84 11.46
N PHE A 418 -0.68 10.90 12.25
CA PHE A 418 -1.58 11.23 13.35
C PHE A 418 -3.01 11.47 12.85
N LEU A 419 -3.17 12.19 11.74
CA LEU A 419 -4.48 12.59 11.21
C LEU A 419 -5.21 11.44 10.50
N HIS A 420 -4.50 10.57 9.78
CA HIS A 420 -5.16 9.50 9.00
C HIS A 420 -5.17 8.12 9.66
N GLU A 421 -4.31 7.83 10.65
CA GLU A 421 -4.36 6.55 11.38
C GLU A 421 -4.95 6.70 12.79
N ASN A 422 -4.74 7.86 13.42
CA ASN A 422 -5.09 8.13 14.82
C ASN A 422 -4.74 6.94 15.75
N PRO A 423 -3.45 6.57 15.83
CA PRO A 423 -3.02 5.30 16.43
C PRO A 423 -3.34 5.19 17.94
N PHE A 424 -3.56 6.32 18.62
CA PHE A 424 -3.91 6.38 20.04
C PHE A 424 -5.38 6.79 20.29
N HIS A 425 -6.23 6.74 19.28
CA HIS A 425 -7.68 6.98 19.40
C HIS A 425 -8.03 8.32 20.05
N VAL A 426 -7.35 9.40 19.66
CA VAL A 426 -7.66 10.76 20.10
C VAL A 426 -9.10 11.11 19.72
N VAL A 427 -9.87 11.54 20.72
CA VAL A 427 -11.29 11.89 20.57
C VAL A 427 -11.46 13.21 19.82
N ASP A 428 -12.56 13.33 19.07
CA ASP A 428 -12.96 14.53 18.35
C ASP A 428 -11.90 15.04 17.34
N LEU A 429 -11.05 14.15 16.82
CA LEU A 429 -10.00 14.51 15.86
C LEU A 429 -10.55 15.09 14.55
N HIS A 430 -11.82 14.85 14.19
CA HIS A 430 -12.51 15.56 13.09
C HIS A 430 -12.45 17.10 13.19
N ARG A 431 -12.14 17.65 14.38
CA ARG A 431 -11.98 19.10 14.61
C ARG A 431 -10.53 19.56 14.47
N TRP A 432 -9.61 18.72 14.00
CA TRP A 432 -8.18 19.04 13.93
C TRP A 432 -7.91 20.37 13.21
N LYS A 433 -8.58 20.67 12.08
CA LYS A 433 -8.42 21.95 11.36
C LYS A 433 -8.68 23.16 12.25
N LYS A 434 -9.81 23.12 12.99
CA LYS A 434 -10.18 24.18 13.92
C LYS A 434 -9.17 24.32 15.06
N ARG A 435 -8.65 23.21 15.57
CA ARG A 435 -7.63 23.20 16.65
C ARG A 435 -6.30 23.77 16.15
N VAL A 436 -5.85 23.35 14.97
CA VAL A 436 -4.64 23.87 14.33
C VAL A 436 -4.75 25.36 14.07
N LEU A 437 -5.84 25.83 13.44
CA LEU A 437 -6.05 27.26 13.16
C LEU A 437 -6.16 28.13 14.42
N ALA A 438 -6.64 27.57 15.54
CA ALA A 438 -6.67 28.30 16.81
C ALA A 438 -5.26 28.56 17.36
N LEU A 439 -4.32 27.63 17.14
CA LEU A 439 -2.94 27.72 17.62
C LEU A 439 -1.99 28.35 16.59
N THR A 440 -2.29 28.16 15.31
CA THR A 440 -1.49 28.60 14.17
C THR A 440 -2.40 29.13 13.06
N PRO A 441 -2.87 30.40 13.16
CA PRO A 441 -3.87 30.95 12.24
C PRO A 441 -3.46 31.01 10.76
N GLY A 442 -2.15 30.97 10.48
CA GLY A 442 -1.61 31.01 9.11
C GLY A 442 -1.38 29.64 8.45
N ALA A 443 -1.70 28.53 9.12
CA ALA A 443 -1.48 27.19 8.57
C ALA A 443 -2.46 26.88 7.43
N ASP A 444 -1.96 26.36 6.29
CA ASP A 444 -2.80 25.92 5.17
C ASP A 444 -3.44 24.54 5.43
N VAL A 445 -4.40 24.52 6.34
CA VAL A 445 -5.13 23.30 6.72
C VAL A 445 -5.94 22.71 5.55
N ASP A 446 -6.26 23.49 4.53
CA ASP A 446 -7.03 23.01 3.38
C ASP A 446 -6.12 22.29 2.38
N ALA A 447 -4.88 22.74 2.17
CA ALA A 447 -3.87 21.98 1.42
C ALA A 447 -3.53 20.66 2.12
N MET A 448 -3.38 20.68 3.46
CA MET A 448 -3.15 19.48 4.26
C MET A 448 -4.32 18.49 4.12
N GLU A 449 -5.57 18.96 4.18
CA GLU A 449 -6.75 18.12 4.00
C GLU A 449 -6.82 17.52 2.59
N ARG A 450 -6.56 18.33 1.54
CA ARG A 450 -6.51 17.83 0.15
C ARG A 450 -5.47 16.72 0.00
N ASN A 451 -4.27 16.91 0.57
CA ASN A 451 -3.23 15.88 0.55
C ASN A 451 -3.66 14.63 1.33
N LEU A 452 -4.22 14.76 2.54
CA LEU A 452 -4.68 13.63 3.36
C LEU A 452 -5.66 12.73 2.60
N TRP A 453 -6.68 13.31 1.97
CA TRP A 453 -7.67 12.56 1.21
C TRP A 453 -7.11 11.91 -0.05
N ARG A 454 -6.06 12.48 -0.63
CA ARG A 454 -5.38 11.93 -1.81
C ARG A 454 -4.52 10.71 -1.45
N VAL A 455 -3.67 10.84 -0.42
CA VAL A 455 -2.62 9.83 -0.14
C VAL A 455 -3.02 8.76 0.88
N SER A 456 -4.06 8.99 1.67
CA SER A 456 -4.44 8.08 2.75
C SER A 456 -5.56 7.13 2.32
N PRO A 457 -5.48 5.83 2.65
CA PRO A 457 -6.62 4.94 2.48
C PRO A 457 -7.83 5.50 3.22
N SER A 458 -8.94 5.73 2.52
CA SER A 458 -10.07 6.47 3.09
C SER A 458 -10.70 5.74 4.27
N PHE A 459 -10.61 4.40 4.33
CA PHE A 459 -10.98 3.64 5.52
C PHE A 459 -10.21 4.10 6.77
N ASN A 460 -8.88 4.20 6.68
CA ASN A 460 -8.05 4.62 7.80
C ASN A 460 -8.44 6.04 8.24
N LEU A 461 -8.55 6.96 7.28
CA LEU A 461 -8.87 8.36 7.56
C LEU A 461 -10.26 8.50 8.20
N ASN A 462 -11.28 7.82 7.67
CA ASN A 462 -12.62 7.85 8.24
C ASN A 462 -12.66 7.27 9.66
N ARG A 463 -11.99 6.13 9.87
CA ARG A 463 -11.85 5.50 11.20
C ARG A 463 -11.13 6.43 12.18
N ALA A 464 -10.07 7.09 11.73
CA ALA A 464 -9.31 8.03 12.53
C ALA A 464 -10.16 9.23 12.98
N LEU A 465 -10.99 9.75 12.06
CA LEU A 465 -11.84 10.91 12.30
C LEU A 465 -13.19 10.60 12.94
N SER A 466 -13.58 9.33 13.13
CA SER A 466 -14.90 8.95 13.71
C SER A 466 -14.90 8.80 15.23
N VAL A 467 -13.76 8.89 15.90
CA VAL A 467 -13.67 8.77 17.37
C VAL A 467 -14.36 9.96 18.05
N ARG A 468 -15.36 9.72 18.91
CA ARG A 468 -16.16 10.76 19.60
C ARG A 468 -16.19 10.54 21.11
N ARG A 469 -16.51 11.59 21.88
CA ARG A 469 -16.93 11.47 23.28
C ARG A 469 -18.46 11.52 23.36
N LEU A 470 -19.09 10.49 23.94
CA LEU A 470 -20.54 10.47 24.20
C LEU A 470 -20.85 10.60 25.70
N PRO A 471 -22.04 11.13 26.07
CA PRO A 471 -22.45 11.21 27.47
C PRO A 471 -22.42 9.83 28.15
N GLY A 472 -21.65 9.69 29.23
CA GLY A 472 -21.55 8.46 30.01
C GLY A 472 -20.58 7.40 29.47
N VAL A 473 -19.88 7.64 28.35
CA VAL A 473 -18.88 6.72 27.79
C VAL A 473 -17.52 7.43 27.66
N TRP A 474 -16.45 6.79 28.11
CA TRP A 474 -15.08 7.34 28.06
C TRP A 474 -14.61 7.62 26.63
N PHE A 475 -15.02 6.78 25.68
CA PHE A 475 -14.85 6.95 24.24
C PHE A 475 -16.00 6.23 23.52
N HIS A 476 -16.56 6.84 22.48
CA HIS A 476 -17.46 6.17 21.56
C HIS A 476 -16.81 6.09 20.20
N ARG A 477 -16.41 4.89 19.85
CA ARG A 477 -16.19 4.50 18.47
C ARG A 477 -17.56 4.14 17.92
N GLU A 478 -17.90 4.60 16.72
CA GLU A 478 -19.09 4.09 16.04
C GLU A 478 -18.86 2.59 15.79
N GLU A 479 -19.38 1.75 16.68
CA GLU A 479 -19.30 0.30 16.55
C GLU A 479 -20.23 -0.12 15.44
N LEU A 480 -19.70 -0.77 14.41
CA LEU A 480 -20.52 -1.38 13.38
C LEU A 480 -21.51 -2.34 14.05
N ILE A 481 -22.72 -2.39 13.52
CA ILE A 481 -23.71 -3.40 13.88
C ILE A 481 -23.07 -4.76 13.59
N GLY A 482 -22.82 -5.54 14.65
CA GLY A 482 -22.22 -6.87 14.55
C GLY A 482 -23.13 -7.85 13.79
N PRO A 483 -22.58 -8.91 13.18
CA PRO A 483 -23.29 -9.80 12.26
C PRO A 483 -24.58 -10.39 12.87
N ASP A 484 -24.54 -10.85 14.13
CA ASP A 484 -25.73 -11.41 14.80
C ASP A 484 -26.87 -10.38 14.94
N ASN A 485 -26.53 -9.15 15.34
CA ASN A 485 -27.51 -8.06 15.45
C ASN A 485 -27.95 -7.56 14.08
N PHE A 486 -27.06 -7.62 13.09
CA PHE A 486 -27.34 -7.21 11.72
C PHE A 486 -28.37 -8.14 11.08
N ASP A 487 -28.20 -9.44 11.27
CA ASP A 487 -29.14 -10.47 10.81
C ASP A 487 -30.53 -10.33 11.42
N ASP A 488 -30.60 -10.02 12.73
CA ASP A 488 -31.86 -9.78 13.43
C ASP A 488 -32.50 -8.47 12.97
N LEU A 489 -31.73 -7.39 12.84
CA LEU A 489 -32.25 -6.12 12.32
C LEU A 489 -32.80 -6.27 10.90
N GLU A 490 -32.12 -7.02 10.04
CA GLU A 490 -32.59 -7.27 8.68
C GLU A 490 -33.96 -7.99 8.65
N ARG A 491 -34.38 -8.68 9.72
CA ARG A 491 -35.72 -9.29 9.82
C ARG A 491 -36.83 -8.26 10.08
N PHE A 492 -36.53 -7.18 10.80
CA PHE A 492 -37.54 -6.24 11.29
C PHE A 492 -37.48 -4.86 10.63
N VAL A 493 -36.35 -4.50 10.03
CA VAL A 493 -36.17 -3.19 9.39
C VAL A 493 -36.95 -3.12 8.07
N PRO A 494 -37.77 -2.07 7.87
CA PRO A 494 -38.53 -1.92 6.63
C PRO A 494 -37.58 -1.66 5.45
N ARG A 495 -37.85 -2.34 4.34
CA ARG A 495 -37.12 -2.19 3.07
C ARG A 495 -37.91 -1.33 2.09
N PHE A 496 -37.19 -0.60 1.26
CA PHE A 496 -37.75 0.33 0.30
C PHE A 496 -37.25 0.03 -1.11
N ASP A 497 -38.17 -0.35 -1.98
CA ASP A 497 -37.83 -0.72 -3.36
C ASP A 497 -37.27 0.44 -4.18
N HIS A 498 -37.64 1.67 -3.82
CA HIS A 498 -37.12 2.88 -4.45
C HIS A 498 -35.74 3.31 -3.90
N TRP A 499 -35.14 2.55 -2.97
CA TRP A 499 -33.78 2.78 -2.49
C TRP A 499 -32.80 1.88 -3.25
N TRP A 500 -31.99 2.50 -4.08
CA TRP A 500 -31.07 1.87 -5.01
C TRP A 500 -29.63 2.14 -4.58
N VAL A 501 -28.89 1.09 -4.26
CA VAL A 501 -27.48 1.19 -3.84
C VAL A 501 -26.57 1.05 -5.05
N PHE A 502 -25.63 1.99 -5.16
CA PHE A 502 -24.56 2.05 -6.14
C PHE A 502 -23.23 1.98 -5.36
N PRO A 503 -22.69 0.78 -5.12
CA PRO A 503 -21.38 0.64 -4.51
C PRO A 503 -20.31 1.22 -5.45
N VAL A 504 -19.25 1.75 -4.87
CA VAL A 504 -18.07 2.16 -5.64
C VAL A 504 -17.19 0.95 -5.94
N ASP A 505 -16.43 1.01 -7.04
CA ASP A 505 -15.37 0.03 -7.29
C ASP A 505 -14.34 0.13 -6.15
N PRO A 506 -14.08 -0.96 -5.39
CA PRO A 506 -13.19 -0.93 -4.23
C PRO A 506 -11.74 -0.59 -4.59
N ARG A 507 -11.34 -0.76 -5.86
CA ARG A 507 -10.00 -0.41 -6.35
C ARG A 507 -9.84 1.08 -6.60
N THR A 508 -10.89 1.74 -7.10
CA THR A 508 -10.82 3.15 -7.54
C THR A 508 -11.56 4.10 -6.61
N GLY A 509 -12.44 3.60 -5.73
CA GLY A 509 -13.28 4.40 -4.85
C GLY A 509 -14.38 5.18 -5.57
N ARG A 510 -14.66 4.87 -6.86
CA ARG A 510 -15.60 5.62 -7.70
C ARG A 510 -16.70 4.74 -8.28
N VAL A 511 -17.85 5.35 -8.60
CA VAL A 511 -18.90 4.72 -9.40
C VAL A 511 -18.52 4.88 -10.88
N GLY A 512 -18.00 3.82 -11.49
CA GLY A 512 -17.54 3.80 -12.89
C GLY A 512 -18.29 2.78 -13.78
N GLY A 513 -17.95 2.72 -15.06
CA GLY A 513 -18.39 1.66 -15.98
C GLY A 513 -19.92 1.46 -16.06
N HIS A 514 -20.36 0.21 -15.96
CA HIS A 514 -21.78 -0.16 -16.06
C HIS A 514 -22.63 0.51 -14.97
N LEU A 515 -22.13 0.56 -13.73
CA LEU A 515 -22.82 1.22 -12.62
C LEU A 515 -23.00 2.72 -12.87
N ARG A 516 -21.97 3.39 -13.41
CA ARG A 516 -22.07 4.81 -13.76
C ARG A 516 -23.14 5.05 -14.81
N ALA A 517 -23.22 4.21 -15.84
CA ALA A 517 -24.24 4.35 -16.88
C ALA A 517 -25.66 4.19 -16.33
N VAL A 518 -25.90 3.19 -15.46
CA VAL A 518 -27.20 2.99 -14.79
C VAL A 518 -27.53 4.17 -13.88
N PHE A 519 -26.55 4.68 -13.12
CA PHE A 519 -26.72 5.85 -12.27
C PHE A 519 -27.13 7.08 -13.11
N GLU A 520 -26.44 7.37 -14.21
CA GLU A 520 -26.76 8.50 -15.08
C GLU A 520 -28.18 8.39 -15.69
N ALA A 521 -28.66 7.17 -15.95
CA ALA A 521 -30.02 6.96 -16.46
C ALA A 521 -31.12 7.33 -15.46
N VAL A 522 -30.85 7.25 -14.15
CA VAL A 522 -31.81 7.62 -13.07
C VAL A 522 -31.43 8.90 -12.33
N ARG A 523 -30.30 9.53 -12.66
CA ARG A 523 -29.70 10.66 -11.93
C ARG A 523 -30.69 11.76 -11.56
N HIS A 524 -31.59 12.10 -12.48
CA HIS A 524 -32.55 13.19 -12.31
C HIS A 524 -33.93 12.75 -11.81
N ASP A 525 -34.17 11.45 -11.58
CA ASP A 525 -35.45 10.94 -11.11
C ASP A 525 -35.60 11.12 -9.58
N PRO A 526 -36.42 12.05 -9.08
CA PRO A 526 -36.54 12.28 -7.64
C PRO A 526 -37.21 11.11 -6.89
N THR A 527 -37.93 10.22 -7.59
CA THR A 527 -38.68 9.12 -6.98
C THR A 527 -37.77 7.98 -6.51
N ILE A 528 -36.57 7.87 -7.10
CA ILE A 528 -35.56 6.89 -6.72
C ILE A 528 -34.54 7.55 -5.80
N LYS A 529 -34.36 6.98 -4.61
CA LYS A 529 -33.26 7.31 -3.71
C LYS A 529 -32.01 6.55 -4.14
N LYS A 530 -30.97 7.27 -4.57
CA LYS A 530 -29.67 6.66 -4.92
C LYS A 530 -28.77 6.75 -3.71
N VAL A 531 -28.24 5.62 -3.28
CA VAL A 531 -27.29 5.53 -2.18
C VAL A 531 -25.94 5.16 -2.75
N ILE A 532 -24.98 6.06 -2.70
CA ILE A 532 -23.59 5.79 -3.07
C ILE A 532 -22.85 5.37 -1.81
N ILE A 533 -22.27 4.18 -1.82
CA ILE A 533 -21.52 3.65 -0.68
C ILE A 533 -20.06 3.60 -1.08
N GLY A 534 -19.20 4.36 -0.39
CA GLY A 534 -17.81 4.50 -0.80
C GLY A 534 -16.90 5.17 0.24
N PRO A 535 -15.69 5.61 -0.17
CA PRO A 535 -14.68 6.16 0.73
C PRO A 535 -14.97 7.58 1.25
N THR A 536 -15.93 8.28 0.65
CA THR A 536 -16.20 9.70 0.90
C THR A 536 -17.70 9.98 0.86
N GLU A 537 -18.15 10.95 1.66
CA GLU A 537 -19.52 11.48 1.62
C GLU A 537 -19.74 12.46 0.46
N ASN A 538 -18.67 12.83 -0.26
CA ASN A 538 -18.75 13.67 -1.45
C ASN A 538 -18.06 12.97 -2.64
N PRO A 539 -18.77 12.05 -3.34
CA PRO A 539 -18.19 11.26 -4.42
C PRO A 539 -18.01 12.05 -5.74
N GLY A 540 -18.28 13.37 -5.74
CA GLY A 540 -18.21 14.21 -6.94
C GLY A 540 -19.33 13.96 -7.96
N ILE A 541 -20.29 13.09 -7.65
CA ILE A 541 -21.44 12.75 -8.50
C ILE A 541 -22.72 13.16 -7.78
N GLY A 542 -23.45 14.13 -8.35
CA GLY A 542 -24.71 14.65 -7.79
C GLY A 542 -25.94 14.23 -8.60
N GLY A 543 -27.14 14.47 -8.06
CA GLY A 543 -28.41 14.14 -8.70
C GLY A 543 -29.60 14.43 -7.79
N ALA A 544 -30.80 14.09 -8.25
CA ALA A 544 -32.00 14.16 -7.43
C ALA A 544 -32.03 12.97 -6.45
N ASN A 545 -32.28 13.24 -5.16
CA ASN A 545 -32.44 12.24 -4.10
C ASN A 545 -31.21 11.30 -3.97
N VAL A 546 -30.01 11.87 -3.95
CA VAL A 546 -28.74 11.14 -3.76
C VAL A 546 -28.30 11.26 -2.30
N ALA A 547 -27.92 10.14 -1.70
CA ALA A 547 -27.19 10.07 -0.45
C ALA A 547 -25.84 9.40 -0.72
N ALA A 548 -24.76 9.96 -0.19
CA ALA A 548 -23.46 9.32 -0.22
C ALA A 548 -23.03 9.04 1.23
N VAL A 549 -22.56 7.83 1.49
CA VAL A 549 -22.18 7.38 2.83
C VAL A 549 -20.89 6.57 2.80
N LEU A 550 -20.18 6.65 3.92
CA LEU A 550 -18.94 5.92 4.12
C LEU A 550 -19.21 4.41 4.22
N ALA A 551 -18.52 3.61 3.40
CA ALA A 551 -18.72 2.16 3.30
C ALA A 551 -18.65 1.43 4.66
N GLU A 552 -17.77 1.90 5.55
CA GLU A 552 -17.55 1.33 6.87
C GLU A 552 -18.13 2.21 7.99
N SER A 553 -19.42 2.49 7.91
CA SER A 553 -20.18 3.26 8.91
C SER A 553 -21.51 2.58 9.24
N GLN A 554 -22.12 2.88 10.40
CA GLN A 554 -23.49 2.45 10.64
C GLN A 554 -24.44 3.09 9.62
N GLY A 555 -24.13 4.29 9.10
CA GLY A 555 -24.87 4.91 8.01
C GLY A 555 -25.00 3.98 6.80
N ALA A 556 -23.89 3.42 6.31
CA ALA A 556 -23.92 2.45 5.21
C ALA A 556 -24.70 1.19 5.57
N GLN A 557 -24.49 0.64 6.77
CA GLN A 557 -25.24 -0.51 7.28
C GLN A 557 -26.76 -0.27 7.29
N TRP A 558 -27.22 0.87 7.79
CA TRP A 558 -28.64 1.26 7.78
C TRP A 558 -29.21 1.46 6.40
N TYR A 559 -28.43 2.02 5.46
CA TYR A 559 -28.84 2.14 4.08
C TYR A 559 -28.97 0.78 3.40
N LEU A 560 -28.01 -0.13 3.61
CA LEU A 560 -28.03 -1.49 3.07
C LEU A 560 -29.23 -2.27 3.60
N LEU A 561 -29.49 -2.27 4.92
CA LEU A 561 -30.64 -2.93 5.54
C LEU A 561 -31.99 -2.48 4.96
N ARG A 562 -32.07 -1.24 4.48
CA ARG A 562 -33.29 -0.62 3.93
C ARG A 562 -33.37 -0.66 2.41
N ALA A 563 -32.27 -0.94 1.71
CA ALA A 563 -32.22 -0.91 0.27
C ALA A 563 -32.98 -2.08 -0.36
N GLY A 564 -33.92 -1.80 -1.26
CA GLY A 564 -34.60 -2.86 -2.01
C GLY A 564 -33.81 -3.36 -3.23
N VAL A 565 -32.94 -2.52 -3.79
CA VAL A 565 -32.12 -2.82 -4.98
C VAL A 565 -30.67 -2.47 -4.69
N ILE A 566 -29.77 -3.39 -5.01
CA ILE A 566 -28.32 -3.21 -4.88
C ILE A 566 -27.69 -3.61 -6.22
N PHE A 567 -27.07 -2.66 -6.90
CA PHE A 567 -26.34 -2.97 -8.13
C PHE A 567 -24.93 -3.45 -7.77
N VAL A 568 -24.39 -4.40 -8.54
CA VAL A 568 -23.05 -4.95 -8.33
C VAL A 568 -22.30 -5.04 -9.66
N ASN A 569 -20.98 -4.92 -9.58
CA ASN A 569 -20.06 -4.99 -10.71
C ASN A 569 -19.21 -6.26 -10.66
N GLU A 570 -18.62 -6.58 -9.51
CA GLU A 570 -17.83 -7.80 -9.30
C GLU A 570 -18.65 -8.89 -8.60
N GLY A 571 -19.58 -8.47 -7.74
CA GLY A 571 -20.48 -9.38 -7.05
C GLY A 571 -20.85 -8.88 -5.64
N PRO A 572 -21.90 -9.44 -5.03
CA PRO A 572 -22.42 -9.00 -3.74
C PRO A 572 -21.36 -8.81 -2.64
N ARG A 573 -20.55 -9.82 -2.35
CA ARG A 573 -19.50 -9.74 -1.31
C ARG A 573 -18.31 -8.87 -1.68
N ALA A 574 -18.02 -8.71 -2.97
CA ALA A 574 -16.90 -7.91 -3.44
C ALA A 574 -17.23 -6.40 -3.39
N ASP A 575 -18.49 -6.05 -3.72
CA ASP A 575 -18.95 -4.67 -3.81
C ASP A 575 -19.62 -4.16 -2.52
N VAL A 576 -20.10 -5.06 -1.65
CA VAL A 576 -20.77 -4.71 -0.39
C VAL A 576 -20.00 -5.25 0.81
N ALA A 577 -19.52 -4.34 1.65
CA ALA A 577 -18.67 -4.66 2.81
C ALA A 577 -19.39 -5.38 3.97
N HIS A 578 -20.72 -5.49 3.94
CA HIS A 578 -21.53 -6.03 5.04
C HIS A 578 -22.33 -7.25 4.56
N PRO A 579 -22.38 -8.34 5.34
CA PRO A 579 -23.14 -9.52 4.97
C PRO A 579 -24.63 -9.19 4.95
N LEU A 580 -25.33 -9.59 3.88
CA LEU A 580 -26.77 -9.43 3.71
C LEU A 580 -27.43 -10.78 3.51
N GLN A 581 -28.65 -10.99 4.01
CA GLN A 581 -29.30 -12.28 3.88
C GLN A 581 -29.72 -12.57 2.44
N PRO A 582 -29.50 -13.81 1.98
CA PRO A 582 -30.07 -14.29 0.74
C PRO A 582 -31.57 -14.06 0.69
N ARG A 583 -32.00 -13.49 -0.44
CA ARG A 583 -33.38 -13.24 -0.83
C ARG A 583 -34.06 -12.00 -0.22
N LYS A 584 -33.43 -11.21 0.64
CA LYS A 584 -34.06 -9.96 1.13
C LYS A 584 -33.79 -8.74 0.27
N HIS A 585 -32.66 -8.73 -0.41
CA HIS A 585 -32.23 -7.65 -1.30
C HIS A 585 -32.23 -8.13 -2.75
N ARG A 586 -32.47 -7.23 -3.69
CA ARG A 586 -32.35 -7.52 -5.13
C ARG A 586 -30.97 -7.09 -5.60
N PHE A 587 -30.03 -8.02 -5.58
CA PHE A 587 -28.74 -7.84 -6.22
C PHE A 587 -28.90 -7.95 -7.73
N VAL A 588 -28.47 -6.91 -8.44
CA VAL A 588 -28.51 -6.81 -9.91
C VAL A 588 -27.08 -6.68 -10.41
N ASP A 589 -26.57 -7.76 -10.97
CA ASP A 589 -25.25 -7.79 -11.60
C ASP A 589 -25.32 -7.13 -12.99
N VAL A 590 -24.56 -6.05 -13.12
CA VAL A 590 -24.38 -5.31 -14.37
C VAL A 590 -22.93 -5.29 -14.84
N GLY A 591 -21.98 -5.83 -14.08
CA GLY A 591 -20.56 -5.71 -14.38
C GLY A 591 -20.07 -6.74 -15.38
N HIS A 592 -20.61 -7.97 -15.35
CA HIS A 592 -20.16 -9.05 -16.23
C HIS A 592 -20.83 -9.06 -17.61
N THR A 593 -21.46 -7.97 -18.06
CA THR A 593 -22.32 -8.02 -19.26
C THR A 593 -21.60 -8.41 -20.55
N THR A 594 -20.28 -8.22 -20.61
CA THR A 594 -19.39 -8.43 -21.76
C THR A 594 -18.16 -9.30 -21.43
N ALA A 595 -18.21 -10.09 -20.35
CA ALA A 595 -17.04 -10.77 -19.78
C ALA A 595 -16.29 -11.68 -20.79
N LEU A 596 -14.96 -11.53 -20.86
CA LEU A 596 -14.05 -12.40 -21.60
C LEU A 596 -13.39 -13.47 -20.73
N LEU A 597 -13.05 -13.11 -19.50
CA LEU A 597 -12.47 -14.04 -18.54
C LEU A 597 -13.56 -14.76 -17.77
N ALA A 598 -13.36 -16.06 -17.54
CA ALA A 598 -14.24 -16.89 -16.74
C ALA A 598 -14.05 -16.66 -15.23
N PHE A 599 -13.80 -15.41 -14.82
CA PHE A 599 -13.79 -15.02 -13.42
C PHE A 599 -15.10 -15.50 -12.80
N GLY A 600 -15.03 -16.32 -11.75
CA GLY A 600 -16.23 -16.85 -11.10
C GLY A 600 -16.82 -18.14 -11.68
N ASN A 601 -16.61 -18.45 -12.96
CA ASN A 601 -17.33 -19.54 -13.62
C ASN A 601 -16.62 -20.90 -13.62
N GLY A 602 -15.29 -20.95 -13.54
CA GLY A 602 -14.54 -22.22 -13.52
C GLY A 602 -14.59 -22.96 -12.17
N LEU A 603 -14.68 -24.30 -12.22
CA LEU A 603 -14.43 -25.18 -11.07
C LEU A 603 -12.95 -25.06 -10.63
N PRO A 604 -12.65 -25.00 -9.32
CA PRO A 604 -11.26 -25.01 -8.86
C PRO A 604 -10.52 -26.29 -9.30
N ARG A 605 -9.24 -26.15 -9.65
CA ARG A 605 -8.38 -27.26 -10.11
C ARG A 605 -8.05 -28.25 -9.00
N GLU A 606 -7.99 -27.79 -7.75
CA GLU A 606 -7.51 -28.57 -6.61
C GLU A 606 -8.53 -28.60 -5.46
N ALA A 607 -8.52 -29.71 -4.72
CA ALA A 607 -9.35 -29.91 -3.53
C ALA A 607 -8.72 -29.27 -2.26
N ASP A 608 -7.98 -28.18 -2.41
CA ASP A 608 -7.40 -27.45 -1.28
C ASP A 608 -8.47 -26.59 -0.56
N GLU A 609 -8.20 -26.23 0.70
CA GLU A 609 -9.15 -25.49 1.54
C GLU A 609 -9.49 -24.09 0.99
N VAL A 610 -8.54 -23.43 0.32
CA VAL A 610 -8.74 -22.08 -0.25
C VAL A 610 -9.66 -22.15 -1.46
N SER A 611 -9.45 -23.14 -2.32
CA SER A 611 -10.30 -23.45 -3.47
C SER A 611 -11.73 -23.80 -3.06
N GLN A 612 -11.90 -24.59 -1.99
CA GLN A 612 -13.23 -24.90 -1.46
C GLN A 612 -13.91 -23.68 -0.81
N LEU A 613 -13.15 -22.84 -0.11
CA LEU A 613 -13.67 -21.58 0.43
C LEU A 613 -14.19 -20.69 -0.70
N ARG A 614 -13.39 -20.43 -1.73
CA ARG A 614 -13.78 -19.63 -2.90
C ARG A 614 -15.03 -20.17 -3.61
N LEU A 615 -15.18 -21.50 -3.68
CA LEU A 615 -16.39 -22.11 -4.22
C LEU A 615 -17.64 -21.84 -3.36
N ARG A 616 -17.53 -21.98 -2.03
CA ARG A 616 -18.65 -21.68 -1.10
C ARG A 616 -19.05 -20.22 -1.17
N GLU A 617 -18.06 -19.35 -1.22
CA GLU A 617 -18.23 -17.91 -1.38
C GLU A 617 -18.96 -17.55 -2.68
N ARG A 618 -18.60 -18.18 -3.80
CA ARG A 618 -19.29 -17.98 -5.08
C ARG A 618 -20.72 -18.50 -5.08
N LEU A 619 -20.95 -19.68 -4.50
CA LEU A 619 -22.31 -20.21 -4.33
C LEU A 619 -23.19 -19.25 -3.53
N HIS A 620 -22.61 -18.61 -2.51
CA HIS A 620 -23.28 -17.57 -1.74
C HIS A 620 -23.59 -16.33 -2.59
N ASP A 621 -22.63 -15.81 -3.36
CA ASP A 621 -22.86 -14.67 -4.26
C ASP A 621 -23.92 -14.97 -5.34
N LEU A 622 -23.95 -16.21 -5.86
CA LEU A 622 -24.99 -16.67 -6.78
C LEU A 622 -26.37 -16.74 -6.12
N ASP A 623 -26.45 -17.19 -4.86
CA ASP A 623 -27.71 -17.22 -4.08
C ASP A 623 -28.23 -15.81 -3.74
N LEU A 624 -27.33 -14.84 -3.57
CA LEU A 624 -27.67 -13.42 -3.35
C LEU A 624 -28.16 -12.75 -4.64
N THR A 625 -27.54 -13.08 -5.78
CA THR A 625 -27.78 -12.43 -7.07
C THR A 625 -29.14 -12.81 -7.65
N ARG A 626 -30.00 -11.83 -7.91
CA ARG A 626 -31.36 -12.07 -8.46
C ARG A 626 -31.40 -11.97 -9.98
N LEU A 627 -30.61 -11.05 -10.52
CA LEU A 627 -30.60 -10.70 -11.94
C LEU A 627 -29.17 -10.52 -12.40
N VAL A 628 -28.84 -11.15 -13.52
CA VAL A 628 -27.59 -10.92 -14.25
C VAL A 628 -27.94 -10.35 -15.62
N CYS A 629 -27.40 -9.18 -15.92
CA CYS A 629 -27.52 -8.53 -17.21
C CYS A 629 -26.48 -9.07 -18.20
N ALA A 630 -26.86 -9.17 -19.47
CA ALA A 630 -25.97 -9.60 -20.56
C ALA A 630 -26.12 -8.69 -21.78
N SER A 631 -25.04 -8.53 -22.55
CA SER A 631 -25.03 -7.71 -23.77
C SER A 631 -25.71 -8.38 -24.97
N SER A 632 -25.68 -9.73 -25.04
CA SER A 632 -26.34 -10.53 -26.08
C SER A 632 -26.76 -11.92 -25.57
N GLU A 633 -27.44 -12.68 -26.41
CA GLU A 633 -27.76 -14.09 -26.17
C GLU A 633 -26.49 -14.93 -25.98
N ARG A 634 -25.47 -14.69 -26.83
CA ARG A 634 -24.18 -15.40 -26.77
C ARG A 634 -23.52 -15.15 -25.41
N GLN A 635 -23.45 -13.89 -24.98
CA GLN A 635 -22.90 -13.52 -23.67
C GLN A 635 -23.75 -14.06 -22.52
N SER A 636 -25.08 -14.04 -22.65
CA SER A 636 -25.97 -14.64 -21.63
C SER A 636 -25.78 -16.16 -21.46
N MET A 637 -25.34 -16.87 -22.51
CA MET A 637 -24.99 -18.29 -22.43
C MET A 637 -23.59 -18.50 -21.85
N ALA A 638 -22.66 -17.63 -22.24
CA ALA A 638 -21.28 -17.59 -21.77
C ALA A 638 -21.20 -17.41 -20.24
N LEU A 639 -22.06 -16.54 -19.69
CA LEU A 639 -22.18 -16.24 -18.27
C LEU A 639 -23.01 -17.26 -17.47
N ALA A 640 -23.41 -18.38 -18.07
CA ALA A 640 -24.11 -19.42 -17.32
C ALA A 640 -23.14 -20.04 -16.29
N PRO A 641 -23.52 -20.12 -15.00
CA PRO A 641 -22.63 -20.64 -13.98
C PRO A 641 -22.35 -22.12 -14.24
N GLN A 642 -21.09 -22.54 -14.16
CA GLN A 642 -20.73 -23.97 -14.30
C GLN A 642 -21.09 -24.76 -13.04
N VAL A 643 -21.35 -24.07 -11.93
CA VAL A 643 -21.83 -24.64 -10.67
C VAL A 643 -23.31 -24.29 -10.50
N LEU A 644 -24.15 -25.31 -10.34
CA LEU A 644 -25.59 -25.13 -10.18
C LEU A 644 -25.91 -24.73 -8.73
N SER A 645 -26.49 -23.54 -8.55
CA SER A 645 -27.20 -23.17 -7.31
C SER A 645 -28.69 -23.49 -7.47
N PRO A 646 -29.38 -23.95 -6.40
CA PRO A 646 -30.83 -24.10 -6.37
C PRO A 646 -31.59 -22.78 -6.66
N HIS A 647 -30.93 -21.64 -6.55
CA HIS A 647 -31.49 -20.29 -6.73
C HIS A 647 -30.82 -19.51 -7.86
N SER A 648 -30.34 -20.22 -8.89
CA SER A 648 -29.61 -19.62 -10.01
C SER A 648 -30.24 -18.31 -10.52
N PRO A 649 -29.45 -17.22 -10.69
CA PRO A 649 -29.98 -15.91 -11.05
C PRO A 649 -30.71 -15.94 -12.40
N LYS A 650 -31.76 -15.13 -12.52
CA LYS A 650 -32.41 -14.90 -13.82
C LYS A 650 -31.45 -14.09 -14.70
N ARG A 651 -31.19 -14.56 -15.92
CA ARG A 651 -30.41 -13.80 -16.92
C ARG A 651 -31.32 -13.02 -17.85
N ARG A 652 -30.94 -11.79 -18.21
CA ARG A 652 -31.68 -10.94 -19.16
C ARG A 652 -30.74 -10.19 -20.09
N VAL A 653 -31.06 -10.24 -21.38
CA VAL A 653 -30.32 -9.50 -22.40
C VAL A 653 -30.80 -8.05 -22.40
N THR A 654 -29.97 -7.16 -21.87
CA THR A 654 -30.24 -5.71 -21.75
C THR A 654 -29.33 -4.87 -22.64
N GLY A 655 -28.31 -5.46 -23.25
CA GLY A 655 -27.17 -4.72 -23.81
C GLY A 655 -26.15 -4.38 -22.71
N SER A 656 -25.00 -3.80 -23.09
CA SER A 656 -23.99 -3.30 -22.16
C SER A 656 -24.33 -1.87 -21.72
N PRO A 657 -24.68 -1.60 -20.44
CA PRO A 657 -24.88 -0.23 -19.96
C PRO A 657 -23.66 0.67 -20.19
N ARG A 658 -22.46 0.12 -20.04
CA ARG A 658 -21.19 0.83 -20.26
C ARG A 658 -21.07 1.36 -21.69
N ALA A 659 -21.54 0.60 -22.69
CA ALA A 659 -21.57 1.05 -24.09
C ALA A 659 -22.40 2.33 -24.29
N ASP A 660 -23.38 2.63 -23.44
CA ASP A 660 -24.15 3.88 -23.54
C ASP A 660 -23.25 5.11 -23.32
N LEU A 661 -22.22 5.01 -22.47
CA LEU A 661 -21.25 6.09 -22.24
C LEU A 661 -20.33 6.30 -23.45
N LEU A 662 -20.06 5.23 -24.22
CA LEU A 662 -19.29 5.28 -25.46
C LEU A 662 -20.09 5.92 -26.60
N LEU A 663 -21.38 5.59 -26.70
CA LEU A 663 -22.23 5.92 -27.85
C LEU A 663 -23.00 7.23 -27.71
N ARG A 664 -23.36 7.65 -26.50
CA ARG A 664 -24.23 8.82 -26.33
C ARG A 664 -23.58 10.12 -26.82
N PRO A 665 -24.34 11.12 -27.29
CA PRO A 665 -23.79 12.42 -27.66
C PRO A 665 -22.99 13.06 -26.52
N GLU A 666 -21.94 13.80 -26.85
CA GLU A 666 -21.04 14.39 -25.84
C GLU A 666 -21.79 15.37 -24.92
N GLU A 667 -22.75 16.11 -25.46
CA GLU A 667 -23.58 17.07 -24.73
C GLU A 667 -24.46 16.40 -23.67
N ALA A 668 -24.73 15.10 -23.83
CA ALA A 668 -25.49 14.29 -22.90
C ALA A 668 -24.61 13.63 -21.81
N LEU A 669 -23.28 13.80 -21.86
CA LEU A 669 -22.37 13.34 -20.82
C LEU A 669 -22.37 14.31 -19.63
N ALA A 670 -22.17 13.75 -18.43
CA ALA A 670 -22.00 14.51 -17.21
C ALA A 670 -20.79 15.48 -17.33
N PRO A 671 -20.81 16.64 -16.64
CA PRO A 671 -19.73 17.63 -16.74
C PRO A 671 -18.33 17.08 -16.42
N ASP A 672 -18.22 16.18 -15.45
CA ASP A 672 -16.96 15.52 -15.05
C ASP A 672 -16.41 14.58 -16.14
N LEU A 673 -17.29 13.91 -16.88
CA LEU A 673 -16.91 13.08 -18.03
C LEU A 673 -16.46 13.94 -19.22
N ARG A 674 -17.15 15.06 -19.49
CA ARG A 674 -16.74 16.01 -20.53
C ARG A 674 -15.39 16.65 -20.25
N ALA A 675 -15.10 16.97 -18.99
CA ALA A 675 -13.79 17.50 -18.59
C ALA A 675 -12.65 16.51 -18.92
N GLN A 676 -12.87 15.20 -18.77
CA GLN A 676 -11.87 14.19 -19.18
C GLN A 676 -11.67 14.14 -20.69
N LEU A 677 -12.73 14.31 -21.49
CA LEU A 677 -12.60 14.42 -22.95
C LEU A 677 -11.82 15.67 -23.36
N ASP A 678 -12.01 16.80 -22.66
CA ASP A 678 -11.22 18.01 -22.90
C ASP A 678 -9.73 17.76 -22.63
N LEU A 679 -9.38 17.06 -21.54
CA LEU A 679 -8.00 16.67 -21.23
C LEU A 679 -7.41 15.78 -22.33
N LEU A 680 -8.15 14.76 -22.76
CA LEU A 680 -7.74 13.85 -23.83
C LEU A 680 -7.56 14.57 -25.18
N ARG A 681 -8.39 15.57 -25.48
CA ARG A 681 -8.25 16.40 -26.69
C ARG A 681 -7.00 17.28 -26.65
N ARG A 682 -6.63 17.82 -25.48
CA ARG A 682 -5.38 18.56 -25.30
C ARG A 682 -4.17 17.63 -25.44
N ALA A 683 -4.20 16.48 -24.78
CA ALA A 683 -3.10 15.51 -24.80
C ALA A 683 -2.79 14.99 -26.23
N ARG A 684 -3.82 14.71 -27.04
CA ARG A 684 -3.61 14.26 -28.42
C ARG A 684 -3.12 15.36 -29.37
N ALA A 685 -3.40 16.63 -29.06
CA ALA A 685 -3.09 17.78 -29.92
C ALA A 685 -3.54 17.60 -31.38
N GLY A 686 -4.79 17.13 -31.59
CA GLY A 686 -5.38 16.88 -32.91
C GLY A 686 -4.95 15.58 -33.62
N ARG A 687 -4.04 14.79 -33.04
CA ARG A 687 -3.58 13.50 -33.60
C ARG A 687 -4.57 12.37 -33.29
N ARG A 688 -4.48 11.28 -34.07
CA ARG A 688 -5.17 10.02 -33.78
C ARG A 688 -4.60 9.37 -32.51
N LEU A 689 -5.39 8.56 -31.80
CA LEU A 689 -4.97 7.89 -30.56
C LEU A 689 -5.08 6.37 -30.69
N VAL A 690 -3.96 5.67 -30.55
CA VAL A 690 -3.93 4.22 -30.32
C VAL A 690 -3.84 4.00 -28.81
N VAL A 691 -4.79 3.25 -28.24
CA VAL A 691 -4.76 2.91 -26.81
C VAL A 691 -4.25 1.49 -26.64
N TRP A 692 -3.24 1.32 -25.79
CA TRP A 692 -2.84 0.01 -25.27
C TRP A 692 -3.38 -0.14 -23.85
N ALA A 693 -4.28 -1.10 -23.63
CA ALA A 693 -5.02 -1.32 -22.39
C ALA A 693 -4.94 -2.80 -21.95
N PRO A 694 -3.87 -3.20 -21.26
CA PRO A 694 -3.78 -4.53 -20.64
C PRO A 694 -4.83 -4.74 -19.54
N ALA A 695 -5.23 -5.99 -19.32
CA ALA A 695 -6.19 -6.38 -18.30
C ALA A 695 -5.67 -6.23 -16.86
N ASP A 696 -6.62 -6.13 -15.92
CA ASP A 696 -6.36 -6.29 -14.49
C ASP A 696 -6.02 -7.76 -14.17
N ARG A 697 -4.83 -8.01 -13.59
CA ARG A 697 -4.34 -9.37 -13.30
C ARG A 697 -4.10 -9.55 -11.79
N ASP A 698 -4.51 -10.69 -11.24
CA ASP A 698 -4.34 -11.04 -9.81
C ASP A 698 -3.00 -11.69 -9.50
N THR A 699 -2.47 -12.51 -10.40
CA THR A 699 -1.34 -13.43 -10.12
C THR A 699 -0.25 -13.42 -11.18
N SER A 700 -0.49 -12.83 -12.35
CA SER A 700 0.45 -12.86 -13.47
C SER A 700 0.82 -11.44 -13.91
N PRO A 701 2.08 -11.19 -14.27
CA PRO A 701 2.51 -9.88 -14.72
C PRO A 701 1.89 -9.49 -16.06
N VAL A 702 1.76 -8.19 -16.29
CA VAL A 702 1.32 -7.64 -17.57
C VAL A 702 2.42 -7.87 -18.63
N PRO A 703 2.08 -8.13 -19.91
CA PRO A 703 3.06 -8.24 -20.98
C PRO A 703 3.95 -7.02 -21.03
N ARG A 704 5.23 -7.21 -20.73
CA ARG A 704 6.21 -6.12 -20.68
C ARG A 704 6.66 -5.79 -22.10
N LEU A 705 6.57 -4.50 -22.45
CA LEU A 705 7.31 -3.94 -23.56
C LEU A 705 8.54 -3.21 -23.01
N ASP A 706 9.70 -3.42 -23.60
CA ASP A 706 10.92 -2.71 -23.22
C ASP A 706 10.96 -1.28 -23.81
N ALA A 707 11.93 -0.48 -23.35
CA ALA A 707 12.07 0.91 -23.77
C ALA A 707 12.31 1.07 -25.28
N GLU A 708 12.94 0.10 -25.97
CA GLU A 708 13.13 0.14 -27.42
C GLU A 708 11.81 -0.10 -28.16
N GLN A 709 11.04 -1.10 -27.72
CA GLN A 709 9.73 -1.42 -28.24
C GLN A 709 8.74 -0.26 -28.06
N LEU A 710 8.76 0.40 -26.89
CA LEU A 710 7.96 1.60 -26.63
C LEU A 710 8.34 2.75 -27.57
N ARG A 711 9.63 3.05 -27.72
CA ARG A 711 10.10 4.08 -28.67
C ARG A 711 9.70 3.76 -30.11
N TRP A 712 9.78 2.50 -30.51
CA TRP A 712 9.33 2.06 -31.83
C TRP A 712 7.84 2.35 -32.04
N LEU A 713 6.99 2.05 -31.06
CA LEU A 713 5.54 2.35 -31.12
C LEU A 713 5.29 3.85 -31.26
N ARG A 714 6.01 4.69 -30.49
CA ARG A 714 5.92 6.16 -30.62
C ARG A 714 6.26 6.61 -32.03
N ASP A 715 7.43 6.22 -32.53
CA ASP A 715 7.95 6.69 -33.81
C ASP A 715 7.05 6.23 -34.95
N ARG A 716 6.63 4.96 -34.93
CA ARG A 716 5.73 4.42 -35.95
C ARG A 716 4.35 5.07 -35.92
N ALA A 717 3.77 5.31 -34.74
CA ALA A 717 2.50 6.02 -34.64
C ALA A 717 2.60 7.46 -35.17
N ALA A 718 3.71 8.15 -34.91
CA ALA A 718 3.94 9.52 -35.36
C ALA A 718 3.95 9.63 -36.90
N GLU A 719 4.52 8.65 -37.61
CA GLU A 719 4.49 8.58 -39.08
C GLU A 719 3.07 8.53 -39.65
N HIS A 720 2.11 8.01 -38.88
CA HIS A 720 0.69 7.94 -39.22
C HIS A 720 -0.13 9.12 -38.65
N GLY A 721 0.52 10.16 -38.11
CA GLY A 721 -0.17 11.27 -37.46
C GLY A 721 -0.96 10.85 -36.21
N ALA A 722 -0.47 9.81 -35.51
CA ALA A 722 -1.07 9.25 -34.31
C ALA A 722 -0.14 9.37 -33.10
N VAL A 723 -0.70 9.13 -31.92
CA VAL A 723 -0.01 8.93 -30.65
C VAL A 723 -0.44 7.63 -30.01
N VAL A 724 0.44 7.03 -29.22
CA VAL A 724 0.12 5.86 -28.40
C VAL A 724 -0.08 6.31 -26.96
N GLY A 725 -1.18 5.85 -26.36
CA GLY A 725 -1.45 6.00 -24.94
C GLY A 725 -1.56 4.66 -24.24
N VAL A 726 -0.88 4.51 -23.12
CA VAL A 726 -0.90 3.31 -22.28
C VAL A 726 -1.86 3.52 -21.13
N ARG A 727 -2.87 2.66 -21.04
CA ARG A 727 -3.84 2.61 -19.94
C ARG A 727 -3.39 1.54 -18.94
N PRO A 728 -2.84 1.89 -17.76
CA PRO A 728 -2.46 0.89 -16.78
C PRO A 728 -3.67 0.15 -16.19
N PRO A 729 -3.45 -1.03 -15.60
CA PRO A 729 -4.44 -1.71 -14.76
C PRO A 729 -4.96 -0.82 -13.59
N ARG A 730 -6.18 -1.07 -13.12
CA ARG A 730 -6.90 -0.32 -12.07
C ARG A 730 -6.31 -0.45 -10.67
N ARG A 731 -5.49 -1.47 -10.40
CA ARG A 731 -4.83 -1.65 -9.09
C ARG A 731 -3.59 -0.76 -8.96
N GLU A 732 -3.80 0.54 -8.81
CA GLU A 732 -2.80 1.46 -8.28
C GLU A 732 -2.78 1.34 -6.74
N ARG A 733 -2.24 0.26 -6.16
CA ARG A 733 -1.87 0.33 -4.73
C ARG A 733 -0.52 1.06 -4.63
N PRO A 734 -0.37 2.09 -3.77
CA PRO A 734 0.89 2.83 -3.61
C PRO A 734 2.11 1.95 -3.26
N SER A 735 1.88 0.72 -2.78
CA SER A 735 2.89 -0.24 -2.36
C SER A 735 3.01 -1.49 -3.25
N ASP A 736 2.12 -1.70 -4.24
CA ASP A 736 2.31 -2.80 -5.19
C ASP A 736 3.21 -2.32 -6.33
N PRO A 737 4.33 -3.00 -6.62
CA PRO A 737 4.91 -2.89 -7.94
C PRO A 737 3.82 -3.33 -8.92
N VAL A 738 3.27 -2.40 -9.73
CA VAL A 738 2.38 -2.76 -10.83
C VAL A 738 3.14 -3.81 -11.64
N LEU A 739 2.67 -5.06 -11.59
CA LEU A 739 3.38 -6.20 -12.15
C LEU A 739 3.64 -5.95 -13.66
N GLY A 740 4.86 -5.59 -14.03
CA GLY A 740 5.37 -5.61 -15.41
C GLY A 740 5.30 -4.31 -16.23
N LEU A 741 4.72 -3.21 -15.73
CA LEU A 741 4.64 -1.93 -16.46
C LEU A 741 5.23 -0.76 -15.65
N ASP A 742 6.38 -0.26 -16.09
CA ASP A 742 6.96 0.96 -15.54
C ASP A 742 6.41 2.19 -16.27
N LEU A 743 5.53 2.95 -15.59
CA LEU A 743 4.95 4.18 -16.13
C LEU A 743 6.00 5.27 -16.38
N ALA A 744 7.17 5.21 -15.72
CA ALA A 744 8.28 6.11 -16.01
C ALA A 744 8.90 5.76 -17.37
N GLU A 745 9.17 4.48 -17.65
CA GLU A 745 9.67 4.03 -18.97
C GLU A 745 8.69 4.45 -20.10
N VAL A 746 7.38 4.37 -19.87
CA VAL A 746 6.36 4.83 -20.83
C VAL A 746 6.46 6.33 -21.11
N ARG A 747 6.63 7.15 -20.05
CA ARG A 747 6.80 8.60 -20.17
C ARG A 747 8.11 8.96 -20.86
N GLU A 748 9.22 8.34 -20.45
CA GLU A 748 10.55 8.53 -21.04
C GLU A 748 10.58 8.15 -22.53
N ALA A 749 9.82 7.11 -22.91
CA ALA A 749 9.65 6.74 -24.31
C ALA A 749 8.81 7.76 -25.11
N GLY A 750 8.13 8.70 -24.47
CA GLY A 750 7.33 9.76 -25.10
C GLY A 750 5.89 9.35 -25.44
N LEU A 751 5.35 8.32 -24.78
CA LEU A 751 3.95 7.87 -24.92
C LEU A 751 3.07 8.55 -23.86
N LEU A 752 1.76 8.61 -24.13
CA LEU A 752 0.81 9.15 -23.15
C LEU A 752 0.55 8.13 -22.03
N VAL A 753 0.66 8.55 -20.77
CA VAL A 753 0.19 7.76 -19.63
C VAL A 753 -1.26 8.12 -19.33
N LEU A 754 -2.16 7.17 -19.57
CA LEU A 754 -3.60 7.35 -19.38
C LEU A 754 -4.01 6.81 -17.99
N SER A 755 -3.42 7.34 -16.91
CA SER A 755 -3.66 6.87 -15.53
C SER A 755 -5.12 7.01 -15.08
N HIS A 756 -5.56 6.09 -14.22
CA HIS A 756 -6.87 6.13 -13.57
C HIS A 756 -7.04 7.32 -12.60
N ARG A 757 -5.95 7.96 -12.16
CA ARG A 757 -6.03 9.17 -11.32
C ARG A 757 -6.51 10.39 -12.09
N VAL A 758 -5.94 10.62 -13.27
CA VAL A 758 -6.24 11.78 -14.13
C VAL A 758 -7.47 11.50 -15.00
N LEU A 759 -7.58 10.29 -15.53
CA LEU A 759 -8.66 9.85 -16.42
C LEU A 759 -9.39 8.65 -15.79
N PRO A 760 -10.18 8.86 -14.72
CA PRO A 760 -10.82 7.77 -13.98
C PRO A 760 -11.75 6.89 -14.83
N ASP A 761 -12.45 7.48 -15.79
CA ASP A 761 -13.44 6.77 -16.59
C ASP A 761 -12.81 6.23 -17.87
N THR A 762 -12.54 4.91 -17.90
CA THR A 762 -11.96 4.21 -19.06
C THR A 762 -12.79 4.45 -20.33
N GLU A 763 -14.10 4.66 -20.18
CA GLU A 763 -15.03 4.93 -21.28
C GLU A 763 -14.65 6.19 -22.06
N MET A 764 -14.14 7.22 -21.38
CA MET A 764 -13.72 8.47 -22.04
C MET A 764 -12.44 8.26 -22.84
N VAL A 765 -11.54 7.42 -22.34
CA VAL A 765 -10.33 6.98 -23.06
C VAL A 765 -10.70 6.17 -24.30
N LEU A 766 -11.56 5.15 -24.14
CA LEU A 766 -12.01 4.30 -25.25
C LEU A 766 -12.77 5.11 -26.31
N ARG A 767 -13.71 5.97 -25.91
CA ARG A 767 -14.42 6.87 -26.83
C ARG A 767 -13.47 7.73 -27.68
N SER A 768 -12.35 8.11 -27.08
CA SER A 768 -11.33 8.95 -27.68
C SER A 768 -10.35 8.15 -28.56
N ALA A 769 -10.22 6.84 -28.37
CA ALA A 769 -9.31 5.98 -29.11
C ALA A 769 -9.78 5.79 -30.57
N ASP A 770 -8.85 5.83 -31.51
CA ASP A 770 -9.05 5.47 -32.91
C ASP A 770 -8.78 3.97 -33.15
N ALA A 771 -7.89 3.38 -32.34
CA ALA A 771 -7.67 1.94 -32.30
C ALA A 771 -7.38 1.47 -30.86
N LEU A 772 -7.74 0.23 -30.55
CA LEU A 772 -7.51 -0.40 -29.24
C LEU A 772 -6.64 -1.65 -29.38
N VAL A 773 -5.59 -1.73 -28.56
CA VAL A 773 -4.81 -2.94 -28.33
C VAL A 773 -5.08 -3.36 -26.88
N GLY A 774 -5.78 -4.47 -26.70
CA GLY A 774 -5.96 -5.10 -25.38
C GLY A 774 -5.28 -6.46 -25.34
N ASP A 775 -5.55 -7.24 -24.31
CA ASP A 775 -5.15 -8.65 -24.20
C ASP A 775 -6.39 -9.55 -24.10
N TYR A 776 -7.00 -9.60 -22.93
CA TYR A 776 -8.21 -10.34 -22.59
C TYR A 776 -9.13 -9.51 -21.67
N THR A 777 -9.00 -8.18 -21.74
CA THR A 777 -9.89 -7.21 -21.09
C THR A 777 -11.24 -7.12 -21.78
N ASP A 778 -12.31 -7.00 -20.99
CA ASP A 778 -13.68 -6.76 -21.47
C ASP A 778 -13.80 -5.47 -22.31
N ASP A 779 -12.84 -4.55 -22.18
CA ASP A 779 -12.71 -3.36 -23.02
C ASP A 779 -12.68 -3.71 -24.51
N LEU A 780 -12.09 -4.86 -24.89
CA LEU A 780 -12.06 -5.33 -26.28
C LEU A 780 -13.48 -5.53 -26.83
N ILE A 781 -14.39 -6.05 -26.01
CA ILE A 781 -15.77 -6.36 -26.40
C ILE A 781 -16.62 -5.10 -26.40
N ASP A 782 -16.54 -4.28 -25.35
CA ASP A 782 -17.29 -3.03 -25.26
C ASP A 782 -16.89 -2.06 -26.39
N TYR A 783 -15.62 -2.03 -26.79
CA TYR A 783 -15.10 -1.13 -27.83
C TYR A 783 -15.68 -1.41 -29.22
N LEU A 784 -16.13 -2.65 -29.50
CA LEU A 784 -16.69 -3.03 -30.80
C LEU A 784 -17.91 -2.20 -31.21
N VAL A 785 -18.62 -1.60 -30.25
CA VAL A 785 -19.78 -0.74 -30.55
C VAL A 785 -19.39 0.54 -31.31
N LEU A 786 -18.11 0.95 -31.26
CA LEU A 786 -17.59 2.14 -31.93
C LEU A 786 -17.22 1.90 -33.39
N ASP A 787 -17.25 0.64 -33.87
CA ASP A 787 -16.88 0.25 -35.23
C ASP A 787 -15.44 0.66 -35.62
N ARG A 788 -14.50 0.50 -34.68
CA ARG A 788 -13.09 0.91 -34.81
C ARG A 788 -12.12 -0.27 -34.71
N PRO A 789 -10.92 -0.18 -35.31
CA PRO A 789 -9.91 -1.24 -35.26
C PRO A 789 -9.54 -1.67 -33.83
N VAL A 790 -9.40 -2.99 -33.65
CA VAL A 790 -9.01 -3.60 -32.38
C VAL A 790 -8.02 -4.74 -32.63
N ALA A 791 -7.08 -4.97 -31.71
CA ALA A 791 -6.21 -6.15 -31.68
C ALA A 791 -6.06 -6.68 -30.25
N ALA A 792 -5.77 -7.98 -30.13
CA ALA A 792 -5.41 -8.60 -28.87
C ALA A 792 -3.93 -8.98 -28.88
N TYR A 793 -3.13 -8.43 -27.96
CA TYR A 793 -1.75 -8.81 -27.71
C TYR A 793 -1.69 -9.64 -26.42
N ALA A 794 -1.62 -10.96 -26.56
CA ALA A 794 -1.74 -11.92 -25.48
C ALA A 794 -0.61 -12.98 -25.57
N PRO A 795 0.65 -12.61 -25.24
CA PRO A 795 1.78 -13.54 -25.30
C PRO A 795 1.65 -14.71 -24.32
N ASP A 796 0.90 -14.52 -23.24
CA ASP A 796 0.66 -15.46 -22.15
C ASP A 796 -0.71 -16.17 -22.26
N LEU A 797 -1.34 -16.13 -23.44
CA LEU A 797 -2.68 -16.69 -23.62
C LEU A 797 -2.80 -18.17 -23.22
N GLU A 798 -1.72 -18.97 -23.34
CA GLU A 798 -1.71 -20.36 -22.90
C GLU A 798 -1.87 -20.51 -21.38
N GLU A 799 -1.21 -19.64 -20.60
CA GLU A 799 -1.29 -19.63 -19.14
C GLU A 799 -2.70 -19.20 -18.68
N VAL A 800 -3.25 -18.17 -19.31
CA VAL A 800 -4.57 -17.62 -18.97
C VAL A 800 -5.70 -18.57 -19.35
N THR A 801 -5.56 -19.26 -20.49
CA THR A 801 -6.52 -20.32 -20.90
C THR A 801 -6.51 -21.46 -19.89
N ALA A 802 -5.37 -21.73 -19.24
CA ALA A 802 -5.26 -22.76 -18.22
C ALA A 802 -5.94 -22.37 -16.89
N PHE A 803 -5.83 -21.11 -16.46
CA PHE A 803 -6.56 -20.52 -15.32
C PHE A 803 -6.40 -18.98 -15.32
N PRO A 804 -7.45 -18.14 -15.19
CA PRO A 804 -8.84 -18.44 -14.80
C PRO A 804 -9.71 -19.05 -15.92
N GLY A 805 -9.19 -19.17 -17.14
CA GLY A 805 -9.90 -19.62 -18.33
C GLY A 805 -10.63 -18.47 -19.04
N LEU A 806 -10.82 -18.61 -20.35
CA LEU A 806 -11.61 -17.69 -21.16
C LEU A 806 -13.02 -18.24 -21.40
N VAL A 807 -14.01 -17.36 -21.43
CA VAL A 807 -15.39 -17.73 -21.78
C VAL A 807 -15.57 -17.87 -23.30
N HIS A 808 -14.68 -17.24 -24.07
CA HIS A 808 -14.63 -17.28 -25.52
C HIS A 808 -13.20 -17.44 -26.02
N ASP A 809 -12.99 -18.16 -27.11
CA ASP A 809 -11.72 -18.08 -27.82
C ASP A 809 -11.53 -16.64 -28.35
N LEU A 810 -10.38 -16.02 -28.07
CA LEU A 810 -10.08 -14.65 -28.53
C LEU A 810 -10.21 -14.52 -30.06
N ALA A 811 -9.88 -15.57 -30.83
CA ALA A 811 -9.98 -15.53 -32.29
C ALA A 811 -11.42 -15.38 -32.80
N ASP A 812 -12.41 -15.81 -32.01
CA ASP A 812 -13.83 -15.73 -32.34
C ASP A 812 -14.43 -14.36 -32.02
N VAL A 813 -13.89 -13.68 -31.01
CA VAL A 813 -14.49 -12.47 -30.44
C VAL A 813 -13.69 -11.19 -30.68
N VAL A 814 -12.44 -11.31 -31.15
CA VAL A 814 -11.61 -10.18 -31.59
C VAL A 814 -11.61 -10.14 -33.13
N PRO A 815 -12.27 -9.15 -33.76
CA PRO A 815 -12.36 -9.04 -35.21
C PRO A 815 -11.07 -8.58 -35.90
N GLY A 816 -10.04 -8.18 -35.14
CA GLY A 816 -8.68 -7.98 -35.64
C GLY A 816 -7.75 -9.17 -35.37
N PRO A 817 -6.42 -8.95 -35.39
CA PRO A 817 -5.45 -10.00 -35.14
C PRO A 817 -5.33 -10.32 -33.64
N VAL A 818 -5.08 -11.60 -33.35
CA VAL A 818 -4.65 -12.09 -32.03
C VAL A 818 -3.16 -12.37 -32.14
N LEU A 819 -2.37 -11.68 -31.32
CA LEU A 819 -0.92 -11.54 -31.44
C LEU A 819 -0.27 -12.18 -30.21
N ARG A 820 0.70 -13.06 -30.42
CA ARG A 820 1.42 -13.79 -29.37
C ARG A 820 2.85 -13.31 -29.18
N THR A 821 3.40 -12.59 -30.16
CA THR A 821 4.80 -12.15 -30.14
C THR A 821 4.92 -10.66 -30.48
N TRP A 822 6.00 -10.04 -30.01
CA TRP A 822 6.33 -8.66 -30.38
C TRP A 822 6.44 -8.49 -31.91
N ASP A 823 7.02 -9.46 -32.61
CA ASP A 823 7.17 -9.41 -34.07
C ASP A 823 5.82 -9.38 -34.80
N GLU A 824 4.84 -10.13 -34.32
CA GLU A 824 3.48 -10.10 -34.84
C GLU A 824 2.80 -8.74 -34.58
N LEU A 825 2.96 -8.18 -33.37
CA LEU A 825 2.44 -6.85 -33.04
C LEU A 825 3.07 -5.79 -33.94
N ARG A 826 4.40 -5.82 -34.09
CA ARG A 826 5.15 -4.91 -34.95
C ARG A 826 4.70 -4.99 -36.41
N ALA A 827 4.50 -6.20 -36.94
CA ALA A 827 4.05 -6.41 -38.31
C ALA A 827 2.58 -5.97 -38.55
N SER A 828 1.76 -6.01 -37.50
CA SER A 828 0.33 -5.70 -37.58
C SER A 828 -0.02 -4.24 -37.26
N PHE A 829 0.91 -3.49 -36.64
CA PHE A 829 0.64 -2.16 -36.08
C PHE A 829 0.11 -1.16 -37.12
N ASP A 830 0.70 -1.12 -38.32
CA ASP A 830 0.24 -0.23 -39.39
C ASP A 830 -1.22 -0.51 -39.80
N GLY A 831 -1.63 -1.78 -39.75
CA GLY A 831 -2.99 -2.21 -40.06
C GLY A 831 -4.05 -1.65 -39.09
N LEU A 832 -3.66 -1.30 -37.86
CA LEU A 832 -4.56 -0.64 -36.89
C LEU A 832 -4.86 0.81 -37.27
N LEU A 833 -4.00 1.44 -38.06
CA LEU A 833 -4.11 2.85 -38.47
C LEU A 833 -4.51 3.00 -39.94
N ALA A 834 -4.58 1.90 -40.68
CA ALA A 834 -5.03 1.87 -42.06
C ALA A 834 -6.57 1.86 -42.17
N GLU A 835 -7.07 2.28 -43.33
CA GLU A 835 -8.48 2.15 -43.66
C GLU A 835 -8.86 0.66 -43.77
N PRO A 836 -9.87 0.17 -43.02
CA PRO A 836 -10.26 -1.23 -43.07
C PRO A 836 -10.74 -1.64 -44.47
N SER A 837 -10.49 -2.89 -44.85
CA SER A 837 -11.09 -3.49 -46.05
C SER A 837 -12.59 -3.73 -45.85
N ALA A 838 -13.33 -3.95 -46.94
CA ALA A 838 -14.75 -4.31 -46.86
C ALA A 838 -14.97 -5.62 -46.08
N GLU A 839 -14.04 -6.57 -46.20
CA GLU A 839 -14.07 -7.84 -45.48
C GLU A 839 -13.82 -7.63 -43.97
N GLN A 840 -12.85 -6.79 -43.61
CA GLN A 840 -12.56 -6.45 -42.22
C GLN A 840 -13.77 -5.76 -41.56
N ARG A 841 -14.41 -4.81 -42.25
CA ARG A 841 -15.67 -4.19 -41.78
C ARG A 841 -16.79 -5.21 -41.60
N ALA A 842 -16.96 -6.13 -42.56
CA ALA A 842 -17.98 -7.17 -42.46
C ALA A 842 -17.71 -8.15 -41.31
N ARG A 843 -16.44 -8.53 -41.06
CA ARG A 843 -16.04 -9.32 -39.90
C ARG A 843 -16.32 -8.58 -38.60
N HIS A 844 -15.94 -7.31 -38.53
CA HIS A 844 -16.16 -6.45 -37.36
C HIS A 844 -17.65 -6.36 -37.00
N ALA A 845 -18.50 -6.00 -37.98
CA ALA A 845 -19.94 -5.89 -37.79
C ALA A 845 -20.57 -7.21 -37.32
N ARG A 846 -20.17 -8.35 -37.92
CA ARG A 846 -20.68 -9.66 -37.52
C ARG A 846 -20.34 -9.99 -36.07
N VAL A 847 -19.07 -9.85 -35.69
CA VAL A 847 -18.61 -10.15 -34.32
C VAL A 847 -19.27 -9.22 -33.31
N ARG A 848 -19.38 -7.92 -33.64
CA ARG A 848 -20.12 -6.95 -32.83
C ARG A 848 -21.57 -7.38 -32.62
N ASP A 849 -22.29 -7.73 -33.68
CA ASP A 849 -23.72 -8.06 -33.60
C ASP A 849 -24.00 -9.39 -32.86
N GLU A 850 -23.03 -10.31 -32.84
CA GLU A 850 -23.09 -11.53 -32.03
C GLU A 850 -22.88 -11.25 -30.53
N LEU A 851 -22.04 -10.27 -30.18
CA LEU A 851 -21.67 -9.94 -28.80
C LEU A 851 -22.50 -8.79 -28.21
N HIS A 852 -23.14 -7.97 -29.05
CA HIS A 852 -24.00 -6.86 -28.65
C HIS A 852 -25.33 -6.93 -29.40
N ARG A 853 -26.40 -7.32 -28.70
CA ARG A 853 -27.75 -7.28 -29.27
C ARG A 853 -28.22 -5.84 -29.53
N TYR A 854 -27.73 -4.88 -28.75
CA TYR A 854 -28.14 -3.48 -28.82
C TYR A 854 -26.91 -2.58 -28.89
N VAL A 855 -26.90 -1.67 -29.88
CA VAL A 855 -25.87 -0.64 -30.09
C VAL A 855 -26.50 0.76 -30.18
N ASP A 856 -27.64 0.95 -29.52
CA ASP A 856 -28.48 2.17 -29.61
C ASP A 856 -28.28 3.15 -28.46
N GLY A 857 -27.33 2.89 -27.55
CA GLY A 857 -27.04 3.74 -26.39
C GLY A 857 -28.19 3.81 -25.37
N ARG A 858 -29.00 2.74 -25.25
CA ARG A 858 -30.15 2.67 -24.33
C ARG A 858 -30.14 1.44 -23.43
N SER A 859 -28.99 0.79 -23.26
CA SER A 859 -28.85 -0.42 -22.45
C SER A 859 -29.14 -0.15 -20.97
N ALA A 860 -28.62 0.94 -20.40
CA ALA A 860 -28.90 1.36 -19.03
C ALA A 860 -30.39 1.62 -18.81
N ALA A 861 -31.08 2.26 -19.77
CA ALA A 861 -32.53 2.48 -19.69
C ALA A 861 -33.34 1.18 -19.74
N ARG A 862 -32.83 0.11 -20.40
CA ARG A 862 -33.44 -1.22 -20.34
C ARG A 862 -33.26 -1.86 -18.96
N VAL A 863 -32.07 -1.72 -18.36
CA VAL A 863 -31.82 -2.18 -16.98
C VAL A 863 -32.76 -1.48 -16.01
N VAL A 864 -32.87 -0.15 -16.08
CA VAL A 864 -33.78 0.65 -15.24
C VAL A 864 -35.22 0.15 -15.38
N ARG A 865 -35.74 0.05 -16.61
CA ARG A 865 -37.10 -0.46 -16.84
C ARG A 865 -37.31 -1.85 -16.29
N LEU A 866 -36.35 -2.76 -16.49
CA LEU A 866 -36.43 -4.13 -15.99
C LEU A 866 -36.48 -4.19 -14.45
N VAL A 867 -35.73 -3.32 -13.75
CA VAL A 867 -35.78 -3.21 -12.29
C VAL A 867 -37.11 -2.60 -11.84
N GLN A 868 -37.60 -1.57 -12.54
CA GLN A 868 -38.86 -0.89 -12.19
C GLN A 868 -40.11 -1.75 -12.50
N GLU A 869 -40.19 -2.43 -13.64
CA GLU A 869 -41.31 -3.33 -13.97
C GLU A 869 -41.44 -4.48 -12.95
N ARG A 870 -40.36 -4.79 -12.24
CA ARG A 870 -40.33 -5.76 -11.14
C ARG A 870 -40.44 -5.14 -9.75
N TYR A 871 -41.04 -3.94 -9.65
CA TYR A 871 -41.54 -3.37 -8.39
C TYR A 871 -42.68 -4.19 -7.73
N LEU A 872 -43.07 -5.36 -8.26
CA LEU A 872 -44.05 -6.22 -7.60
C LEU A 872 -43.52 -6.72 -6.23
N PRO A 873 -44.40 -6.84 -5.22
CA PRO A 873 -44.01 -7.17 -3.86
C PRO A 873 -43.21 -8.48 -3.80
N ILE A 874 -42.22 -8.52 -2.92
CA ILE A 874 -41.36 -9.69 -2.71
C ILE A 874 -42.17 -10.96 -2.39
N GLU A 875 -43.40 -10.81 -1.88
CA GLU A 875 -44.34 -11.88 -1.52
C GLU A 875 -44.89 -12.65 -2.74
N GLU A 876 -45.29 -11.98 -3.83
CA GLU A 876 -45.79 -12.67 -5.04
C GLU A 876 -44.69 -13.50 -5.71
N TRP A 877 -43.43 -13.12 -5.50
CA TRP A 877 -42.28 -13.80 -6.09
C TRP A 877 -41.74 -14.94 -5.21
N LEU A 878 -41.88 -14.85 -3.88
CA LEU A 878 -41.66 -16.00 -3.00
C LEU A 878 -42.65 -17.14 -3.31
N ALA A 879 -43.84 -16.82 -3.82
CA ALA A 879 -44.81 -17.81 -4.29
C ALA A 879 -44.38 -18.51 -5.60
N GLU A 880 -43.76 -17.80 -6.54
CA GLU A 880 -43.18 -18.41 -7.76
C GLU A 880 -41.96 -19.30 -7.48
N ALA A 881 -41.19 -19.04 -6.42
CA ALA A 881 -40.04 -19.87 -6.04
C ALA A 881 -40.42 -21.14 -5.25
N ALA A 882 -41.68 -21.25 -4.82
CA ALA A 882 -42.24 -22.42 -4.14
C ALA A 882 -42.91 -23.41 -5.13
N THR A 883 -43.00 -23.05 -6.41
CA THR A 883 -43.43 -23.88 -7.54
C THR A 883 -42.25 -24.20 -8.43
#